data_AF-A0A962SS16-F1
#
_entry.id   AF-A0A962SS16-F1
#
_cell.length_a   1.000
_cell.length_b   1.000
_cell.length_c   1.000
_cell.angle_alpha   90.00
_cell.angle_beta   90.00
_cell.angle_gamma   90.00
#
_symmetry.space_group_name_H-M   'P 1'
#
loop_
_entity.id
_entity.type
_entity.pdbx_description
1 polymer ?
#
loop_
_entity_poly.entity_id
_entity_poly.type
_entity_poly.pdbx_seq_one_letter_code
_entity_poly.pdbx_strand_id
1 'polypeptide(L)'
;MSSRLTARAFRRRVLRPAEGVFLFHPRMLQRLVRRHLGEGSSNLAIPLLRHYLMPRKIFRIGLEDENPDVLSVIEGLNLPSWVILLPAPSSQELAVGAPEHWLRDYWGRRFEAEVARAWQVARHDNQDQEAFGAQGLAQRIGERGFREARTLLEQDRRVALGLDDETLCRQWVGFITYLRYFIPGARAYFFPVIQDWAALDRWLKDSGLDLPQPRHGSRWPHLLTRSRPSGFNDAPDYEPELPLYLPFGHNDPDLAEGANTVLPLLAKPFSSGKLSAASAHPPDHRITPHLASCCQEALRQASTLTRKPSGLAVFWRNLAGYLTPFVLPLALLFDRWPVASDRQAAARLATAIRLQGFRHAVQSAFRAEMAGRYGTALHDLCRAVDQYRQMAGHALPTSKEMEFPLWESGLERDAVMRTLRERQEEIIEALAHNLAATWKLDAQCTRVLEHLIERLLDEPATACASSPYSLLLHDLEHIFLEGRTNYYRLQPLVRLWSRRRQPLQLGLPFQGSLKALRALNAARTRLGQSSWSGAEVAYFSAPLQILGSQISQRLRQQLQPRLRELFDVAGFLPSDAHQRIARNILEEELFKIILQRWHLRFTDLRDAVARNELRLPDMGWRELLLGDRLARFDRRARVALPGVYQPGEFYLQGLQQLSAPLFGAAIGRWITRFLLLPFSSAFIGLEALGYVLSMMPALEGPIRLVNFGSVLGVGLGLIFILYTRQGRSIVATVARSWRWLFVEFLYQRLTQWLYWGRAARWLRYPLVRKGSRYLLEPLLIGLILALPLVAITHDLDLPIEGLPAFLLTLGFILGSILRNSPFGRRILDGVITYLAGFWRRVHHTLLVDLFHWVMDLFNRLMHGVEQRLHRVDELVSHHRDERQSVMVIKAAVGPVWRVCSYLIHFYAAVLVEPQVNPIKHVPVVLVADKLMIPFFPVMTVALLALLNPVLPVFISLPLATVTVFLSPGLFGFLGWELKENWKLYRANHPDRVQPACFGPQGETLYSLLRPGFHSGTLPQAFADLRQVISLENDQQHPYPQRLRQAEARLSEILEALSAFVNREWAFALMERCREAGYARAEVVVTKWTAATAALMIQVALYPDGREGTVIEPIMLDLDVDLRGDRLHGAMHLTGSIEVLGDAEETWLKTEAARFLRRAACPN
;
A
#
# COMPACT_ATOMS: atom_id res chain seq x y z
N MET A 1 37.61 -14.88 2.26
CA MET A 1 37.27 -14.52 3.65
C MET A 1 37.42 -13.00 3.81
N SER A 2 36.34 -12.23 3.76
CA SER A 2 36.40 -10.77 3.95
C SER A 2 36.58 -10.43 5.43
N SER A 3 37.58 -9.62 5.76
CA SER A 3 37.89 -9.23 7.14
C SER A 3 36.74 -8.40 7.73
N ARG A 4 36.05 -8.92 8.75
CA ARG A 4 35.04 -8.18 9.51
C ARG A 4 35.66 -6.89 10.09
N LEU A 5 34.99 -5.76 9.92
CA LEU A 5 35.51 -4.47 10.34
C LEU A 5 35.29 -4.29 11.86
N THR A 6 36.38 -4.31 12.63
CA THR A 6 36.29 -4.10 14.09
C THR A 6 35.98 -2.63 14.41
N ALA A 7 35.26 -2.36 15.49
CA ALA A 7 34.93 -0.99 15.92
C ALA A 7 36.17 -0.08 16.08
N ARG A 8 37.33 -0.66 16.45
CA ARG A 8 38.61 0.06 16.55
C ARG A 8 39.17 0.44 15.17
N ALA A 9 39.08 -0.46 14.18
CA ALA A 9 39.50 -0.18 12.81
C ALA A 9 38.59 0.87 12.15
N PHE A 10 37.28 0.78 12.36
CA PHE A 10 36.31 1.79 11.92
C PHE A 10 36.65 3.18 12.46
N ARG A 11 36.83 3.28 13.78
CA ARG A 11 37.13 4.54 14.44
C ARG A 11 38.42 5.18 13.91
N ARG A 12 39.46 4.40 13.62
CA ARG A 12 40.73 4.91 13.05
C ARG A 12 40.57 5.51 11.64
N ARG A 13 39.64 5.01 10.83
CA ARG A 13 39.45 5.47 9.44
C ARG A 13 38.61 6.75 9.34
N VAL A 14 37.66 6.92 10.26
CA VAL A 14 36.65 8.01 10.24
C VAL A 14 36.96 9.14 11.23
N LEU A 15 37.53 8.85 12.41
CA LEU A 15 37.83 9.88 13.42
C LEU A 15 39.03 10.73 12.97
N ARG A 16 38.84 12.05 12.87
CA ARG A 16 39.89 13.02 12.54
C ARG A 16 39.83 14.22 13.51
N PRO A 17 40.37 14.08 14.74
CA PRO A 17 40.25 15.11 15.77
C PRO A 17 40.91 16.43 15.38
N ALA A 18 42.03 16.38 14.65
CA ALA A 18 42.74 17.56 14.15
C ALA A 18 41.91 18.39 13.14
N GLU A 19 40.98 17.75 12.43
CA GLU A 19 40.08 18.42 11.48
C GLU A 19 38.75 18.84 12.14
N GLY A 20 38.60 18.59 13.44
CA GLY A 20 37.39 18.89 14.22
C GLY A 20 36.25 17.88 14.00
N VAL A 21 36.55 16.61 13.71
CA VAL A 21 35.53 15.55 13.51
C VAL A 21 35.61 14.53 14.64
N PHE A 22 34.50 14.38 15.38
CA PHE A 22 34.41 13.50 16.55
C PHE A 22 33.29 12.45 16.43
N LEU A 23 33.53 11.26 16.99
CA LEU A 23 32.56 10.16 17.08
C LEU A 23 32.14 9.96 18.55
N PHE A 24 30.84 10.11 18.83
CA PHE A 24 30.29 9.95 20.18
C PHE A 24 29.13 8.94 20.20
N HIS A 25 28.93 8.30 21.36
CA HIS A 25 27.75 7.45 21.55
C HIS A 25 26.48 8.30 21.38
N PRO A 26 25.42 7.81 20.71
CA PRO A 26 24.27 8.64 20.34
C PRO A 26 23.59 9.37 21.50
N ARG A 27 23.58 8.78 22.69
CA ARG A 27 23.06 9.43 23.90
C ARG A 27 23.93 10.57 24.42
N MET A 28 25.25 10.42 24.35
CA MET A 28 26.16 11.49 24.74
C MET A 28 25.99 12.68 23.78
N LEU A 29 25.84 12.39 22.48
CA LEU A 29 25.51 13.40 21.47
C LEU A 29 24.18 14.11 21.79
N GLN A 30 23.11 13.37 22.12
CA GLN A 30 21.83 13.97 22.54
C GLN A 30 21.95 14.89 23.76
N ARG A 31 22.77 14.52 24.77
CA ARG A 31 22.99 15.36 25.96
C ARG A 31 23.78 16.63 25.62
N LEU A 32 24.83 16.50 24.81
CA LEU A 32 25.62 17.65 24.33
C LEU A 32 24.75 18.61 23.50
N VAL A 33 23.93 18.09 22.59
CA VAL A 33 22.97 18.88 21.80
C VAL A 33 21.96 19.56 22.71
N ARG A 34 21.39 18.85 23.69
CA ARG A 34 20.43 19.42 24.66
C ARG A 34 21.02 20.61 25.41
N ARG A 35 22.30 20.53 25.77
CA ARG A 35 22.99 21.61 26.47
C ARG A 35 23.21 22.83 25.58
N HIS A 36 23.54 22.62 24.30
CA HIS A 36 23.70 23.71 23.34
C HIS A 36 22.37 24.48 23.12
N LEU A 37 21.22 23.79 23.16
CA LEU A 37 19.90 24.40 22.94
C LEU A 37 19.26 25.09 24.16
N GLY A 38 19.90 25.07 25.34
CA GLY A 38 19.48 25.83 26.53
C GLY A 38 18.18 25.39 27.23
N GLU A 39 17.81 26.05 28.34
CA GLU A 39 16.71 25.63 29.25
C GLU A 39 15.29 25.71 28.64
N GLY A 40 15.08 26.57 27.63
CA GLY A 40 13.78 26.71 26.94
C GLY A 40 13.37 25.50 26.10
N SER A 41 14.30 24.59 25.80
CA SER A 41 14.09 23.40 24.96
C SER A 41 13.90 22.10 25.78
N SER A 42 13.63 22.19 27.09
CA SER A 42 13.51 21.03 28.00
C SER A 42 12.42 20.01 27.59
N ASN A 43 11.43 20.43 26.79
CA ASN A 43 10.36 19.58 26.27
C ASN A 43 10.66 18.94 24.90
N LEU A 44 11.81 19.22 24.30
CA LEU A 44 12.18 18.70 22.98
C LEU A 44 12.83 17.32 23.06
N ALA A 45 12.17 16.34 22.44
CA ALA A 45 12.72 15.03 22.18
C ALA A 45 13.76 15.15 21.06
N ILE A 46 15.05 15.21 21.41
CA ILE A 46 16.13 15.30 20.42
C ILE A 46 16.25 13.93 19.71
N PRO A 47 16.02 13.86 18.39
CA PRO A 47 16.14 12.62 17.65
C PRO A 47 17.62 12.21 17.50
N LEU A 48 17.87 11.00 17.01
CA LEU A 48 19.23 10.52 16.74
C LEU A 48 19.70 11.13 15.42
N LEU A 49 20.42 12.24 15.50
CA LEU A 49 20.85 13.03 14.34
C LEU A 49 21.95 12.32 13.54
N ARG A 50 21.94 12.48 12.19
CA ARG A 50 22.99 11.97 11.30
C ARG A 50 24.36 12.62 11.57
N HIS A 51 24.35 13.92 11.81
CA HIS A 51 25.50 14.71 12.25
C HIS A 51 25.00 15.94 13.04
N TYR A 52 25.89 16.60 13.79
CA TYR A 52 25.57 17.87 14.42
C TYR A 52 26.77 18.82 14.39
N LEU A 53 26.50 20.10 14.11
CA LEU A 53 27.50 21.17 14.13
C LEU A 53 27.42 21.94 15.44
N MET A 54 28.54 21.97 16.18
CA MET A 54 28.62 22.63 17.48
C MET A 54 29.73 23.70 17.50
N PRO A 55 29.47 24.89 18.08
CA PRO A 55 30.52 25.89 18.28
C PRO A 55 31.61 25.39 19.22
N ARG A 56 32.88 25.67 18.90
CA ARG A 56 34.05 25.22 19.69
C ARG A 56 33.94 25.56 21.19
N LYS A 57 33.48 26.77 21.53
CA LYS A 57 33.37 27.24 22.91
C LYS A 57 32.38 26.38 23.73
N ILE A 58 31.22 26.09 23.16
CA ILE A 58 30.14 25.33 23.81
C ILE A 58 30.51 23.85 23.90
N PHE A 59 31.19 23.33 22.88
CA PHE A 59 31.69 21.95 22.87
C PHE A 59 32.67 21.67 24.02
N ARG A 60 33.63 22.57 24.28
CA ARG A 60 34.59 22.42 25.40
C ARG A 60 33.88 22.35 26.75
N ILE A 61 32.98 23.30 27.01
CA ILE A 61 32.17 23.35 28.25
C ILE A 61 31.30 22.09 28.40
N GLY A 62 30.75 21.58 27.29
CA GLY A 62 29.95 20.35 27.30
C GLY A 62 30.76 19.10 27.64
N LEU A 63 32.01 19.02 27.19
CA LEU A 63 32.91 17.89 27.44
C LEU A 63 33.46 17.84 28.86
N GLU A 64 33.73 19.00 29.48
CA GLU A 64 34.17 19.12 30.88
C GLU A 64 33.27 18.33 31.85
N ASP A 65 31.95 18.39 31.62
CA ASP A 65 30.97 17.76 32.51
C ASP A 65 30.59 16.31 32.13
N GLU A 66 30.64 15.94 30.83
CA GLU A 66 30.19 14.63 30.36
C GLU A 66 31.32 13.61 30.24
N ASN A 67 32.55 14.03 29.88
CA ASN A 67 33.70 13.13 29.74
C ASN A 67 35.05 13.87 29.83
N PRO A 68 35.57 14.13 31.05
CA PRO A 68 36.82 14.87 31.25
C PRO A 68 38.04 14.16 30.65
N ASP A 69 38.02 12.82 30.54
CA ASP A 69 39.11 12.04 29.95
C ASP A 69 39.29 12.30 28.45
N VAL A 70 38.21 12.67 27.74
CA VAL A 70 38.27 13.01 26.32
C VAL A 70 38.72 14.46 26.12
N LEU A 71 38.40 15.34 27.05
CA LEU A 71 38.83 16.74 27.04
C LEU A 71 40.36 16.87 27.12
N SER A 72 41.01 16.10 28.00
CA SER A 72 42.47 16.14 28.18
C SER A 72 43.26 15.76 26.91
N VAL A 73 42.69 14.92 26.05
CA VAL A 73 43.28 14.55 24.74
C VAL A 73 43.08 15.65 23.69
N ILE A 74 42.06 16.51 23.86
CA ILE A 74 41.63 17.52 22.89
C ILE A 74 42.22 18.90 23.17
N GLU A 75 42.55 19.22 24.42
CA GLU A 75 43.07 20.53 24.83
C GLU A 75 44.37 20.96 24.13
N GLY A 76 45.13 20.02 23.55
CA GLY A 76 46.33 20.28 22.74
C GLY A 76 46.11 20.47 21.23
N LEU A 77 44.87 20.39 20.71
CA LEU A 77 44.58 20.47 19.27
C LEU A 77 44.00 21.83 18.85
N ASN A 78 44.46 22.37 17.71
CA ASN A 78 43.87 23.56 17.09
C ASN A 78 42.54 23.23 16.43
N LEU A 79 41.44 23.33 17.19
CA LEU A 79 40.10 23.05 16.68
C LEU A 79 39.52 24.22 15.86
N PRO A 80 38.82 23.92 14.74
CA PRO A 80 38.08 24.91 13.96
C PRO A 80 36.97 25.60 14.78
N SER A 81 36.46 26.73 14.29
CA SER A 81 35.38 27.51 14.93
C SER A 81 34.11 26.67 15.16
N TRP A 82 33.81 25.77 14.21
CA TRP A 82 32.72 24.80 14.26
C TRP A 82 33.24 23.37 14.15
N VAL A 83 32.74 22.51 15.05
CA VAL A 83 33.14 21.11 15.20
C VAL A 83 32.00 20.19 14.73
N ILE A 84 32.36 19.10 14.05
CA ILE A 84 31.43 18.09 13.53
C ILE A 84 31.33 16.93 14.52
N LEU A 85 30.11 16.62 14.95
CA LEU A 85 29.79 15.48 15.82
C LEU A 85 29.03 14.42 15.02
N LEU A 86 29.60 13.22 14.95
CA LEU A 86 29.00 12.04 14.32
C LEU A 86 28.60 11.01 15.39
N PRO A 87 27.43 10.35 15.26
CA PRO A 87 27.06 9.24 16.12
C PRO A 87 27.98 8.04 15.84
N ALA A 88 28.42 7.32 16.86
CA ALA A 88 29.16 6.07 16.71
C ALA A 88 28.19 4.89 16.47
N PRO A 89 28.47 3.98 15.52
CA PRO A 89 27.63 2.83 15.24
C PRO A 89 27.78 1.76 16.33
N SER A 90 26.77 0.91 16.52
CA SER A 90 26.85 -0.16 17.52
C SER A 90 27.76 -1.31 17.04
N SER A 91 28.34 -2.05 17.97
CA SER A 91 29.22 -3.19 17.64
C SER A 91 28.52 -4.30 16.86
N GLN A 92 27.20 -4.44 17.05
CA GLN A 92 26.36 -5.42 16.36
C GLN A 92 26.06 -4.98 14.91
N GLU A 93 25.77 -3.70 14.69
CA GLU A 93 25.56 -3.10 13.37
C GLU A 93 26.78 -3.28 12.44
N LEU A 94 27.99 -3.05 12.99
CA LEU A 94 29.25 -3.24 12.26
C LEU A 94 29.54 -4.70 11.91
N ALA A 95 28.98 -5.67 12.65
CA ALA A 95 29.22 -7.09 12.42
C ALA A 95 28.33 -7.68 11.31
N VAL A 96 27.17 -7.07 11.06
CA VAL A 96 26.18 -7.53 10.08
C VAL A 96 26.45 -6.95 8.68
N GLY A 97 26.95 -5.72 8.59
CA GLY A 97 27.15 -5.01 7.31
C GLY A 97 28.51 -5.23 6.65
N ALA A 98 28.56 -5.05 5.32
CA ALA A 98 29.82 -4.99 4.59
C ALA A 98 30.67 -3.79 5.05
N PRO A 99 32.00 -3.93 5.15
CA PRO A 99 32.90 -2.85 5.58
C PRO A 99 32.84 -1.60 4.70
N GLU A 100 32.69 -1.78 3.39
CA GLU A 100 32.65 -0.70 2.38
C GLU A 100 31.38 0.15 2.51
N HIS A 101 30.24 -0.51 2.74
CA HIS A 101 28.95 0.14 2.97
C HIS A 101 29.01 1.16 4.12
N TRP A 102 29.54 0.75 5.28
CA TRP A 102 29.67 1.63 6.46
C TRP A 102 30.62 2.81 6.21
N LEU A 103 31.69 2.61 5.45
CA LEU A 103 32.63 3.69 5.12
C LEU A 103 31.99 4.69 4.15
N ARG A 104 31.21 4.24 3.17
CA ARG A 104 30.46 5.11 2.24
C ARG A 104 29.38 5.92 2.95
N ASP A 105 28.58 5.30 3.82
CA ASP A 105 27.55 6.03 4.59
C ASP A 105 28.17 7.14 5.45
N TYR A 106 29.25 6.84 6.18
CA TYR A 106 29.94 7.86 6.98
C TYR A 106 30.70 8.89 6.14
N TRP A 107 31.12 8.56 4.93
CA TRP A 107 31.61 9.54 3.96
C TRP A 107 30.51 10.55 3.62
N GLY A 108 29.31 10.06 3.27
CA GLY A 108 28.14 10.89 2.99
C GLY A 108 27.76 11.80 4.16
N ARG A 109 27.68 11.26 5.38
CA ARG A 109 27.38 12.05 6.60
C ARG A 109 28.42 13.12 6.87
N ARG A 110 29.70 12.81 6.67
CA ARG A 110 30.79 13.77 6.86
C ARG A 110 30.77 14.83 5.77
N PHE A 111 30.50 14.46 4.53
CA PHE A 111 30.38 15.41 3.41
C PHE A 111 29.25 16.41 3.65
N GLU A 112 28.06 15.93 4.01
CA GLU A 112 26.90 16.75 4.39
C GLU A 112 27.26 17.76 5.50
N ALA A 113 27.97 17.28 6.54
CA ALA A 113 28.42 18.12 7.66
C ALA A 113 29.49 19.15 7.27
N GLU A 114 30.40 18.80 6.36
CA GLU A 114 31.45 19.68 5.85
C GLU A 114 30.88 20.81 4.99
N VAL A 115 29.89 20.52 4.15
CA VAL A 115 29.16 21.53 3.37
C VAL A 115 28.42 22.48 4.31
N ALA A 116 27.68 21.95 5.29
CA ALA A 116 26.98 22.77 6.27
C ALA A 116 27.94 23.63 7.12
N ARG A 117 29.15 23.11 7.43
CA ARG A 117 30.20 23.86 8.12
C ARG A 117 30.75 24.99 7.24
N ALA A 118 31.09 24.70 5.99
CA ALA A 118 31.60 25.69 5.04
C ALA A 118 30.58 26.81 4.81
N TRP A 119 29.30 26.47 4.66
CA TRP A 119 28.21 27.43 4.58
C TRP A 119 28.16 28.35 5.79
N GLN A 120 28.14 27.78 7.00
CA GLN A 120 28.07 28.53 8.24
C GLN A 120 29.27 29.47 8.44
N VAL A 121 30.47 29.01 8.10
CA VAL A 121 31.70 29.82 8.21
C VAL A 121 31.63 30.98 7.22
N ALA A 122 31.28 30.73 5.96
CA ALA A 122 31.14 31.78 4.95
C ALA A 122 30.10 32.83 5.35
N ARG A 123 28.95 32.44 5.90
CA ARG A 123 27.92 33.41 6.36
C ARG A 123 28.36 34.23 7.57
N HIS A 124 29.27 33.70 8.38
CA HIS A 124 29.84 34.43 9.52
C HIS A 124 30.93 35.41 9.06
N ASP A 125 31.74 35.00 8.10
CA ASP A 125 32.89 35.76 7.60
C ASP A 125 32.46 36.86 6.62
N ASN A 126 31.52 36.58 5.70
CA ASN A 126 31.06 37.51 4.66
C ASN A 126 29.90 38.42 5.09
N GLN A 127 29.24 38.12 6.21
CA GLN A 127 28.09 38.87 6.75
C GLN A 127 26.90 39.03 5.78
N ASP A 128 26.66 38.06 4.90
CA ASP A 128 25.66 38.08 3.82
C ASP A 128 24.45 37.17 4.13
N GLN A 129 24.04 37.14 5.39
CA GLN A 129 22.94 36.31 5.92
C GLN A 129 21.57 36.68 5.35
N GLU A 130 21.36 37.92 4.92
CA GLU A 130 20.07 38.31 4.30
C GLU A 130 19.89 37.68 2.91
N ALA A 131 20.93 37.71 2.08
CA ALA A 131 20.88 37.20 0.70
C ALA A 131 20.99 35.67 0.62
N PHE A 132 21.74 35.06 1.54
CA PHE A 132 22.10 33.64 1.52
C PHE A 132 21.80 32.91 2.85
N GLY A 133 20.97 33.49 3.71
CA GLY A 133 20.42 32.83 4.89
C GLY A 133 19.01 32.31 4.65
N ALA A 134 18.26 32.12 5.72
CA ALA A 134 16.93 31.51 5.66
C ALA A 134 15.92 32.34 4.86
N GLN A 135 15.97 33.68 4.96
CA GLN A 135 15.08 34.57 4.20
C GLN A 135 15.37 34.52 2.71
N GLY A 136 16.65 34.60 2.31
CA GLY A 136 17.06 34.44 0.92
C GLY A 136 16.65 33.08 0.35
N LEU A 137 16.78 32.00 1.13
CA LEU A 137 16.30 30.69 0.74
C LEU A 137 14.77 30.68 0.54
N ALA A 138 14.00 31.18 1.51
CA ALA A 138 12.53 31.23 1.45
C ALA A 138 12.03 32.05 0.25
N GLN A 139 12.73 33.12 -0.16
CA GLN A 139 12.42 33.87 -1.37
C GLN A 139 12.65 33.07 -2.66
N ARG A 140 13.66 32.17 -2.69
CA ARG A 140 14.00 31.38 -3.88
C ARG A 140 13.12 30.15 -4.05
N ILE A 141 12.84 29.40 -2.99
CA ILE A 141 12.03 28.16 -3.05
C ILE A 141 10.55 28.39 -2.69
N GLY A 142 10.21 29.59 -2.22
CA GLY A 142 8.88 29.95 -1.74
C GLY A 142 8.58 29.43 -0.32
N GLU A 143 7.62 30.07 0.34
CA GLU A 143 7.14 29.70 1.69
C GLU A 143 6.62 28.25 1.80
N ARG A 144 6.08 27.72 0.70
CA ARG A 144 5.63 26.31 0.64
C ARG A 144 6.83 25.36 0.64
N GLY A 145 7.85 25.65 -0.18
CA GLY A 145 9.07 24.86 -0.27
C GLY A 145 9.87 24.88 1.04
N PHE A 146 9.94 26.04 1.70
CA PHE A 146 10.63 26.16 2.98
C PHE A 146 9.95 25.38 4.11
N ARG A 147 8.60 25.34 4.14
CA ARG A 147 7.84 24.50 5.08
C ARG A 147 7.99 23.02 4.79
N GLU A 148 7.99 22.62 3.52
CA GLU A 148 8.29 21.23 3.15
C GLU A 148 9.70 20.85 3.61
N ALA A 149 10.70 21.70 3.34
CA ALA A 149 12.07 21.50 3.81
C ALA A 149 12.14 21.28 5.32
N ARG A 150 11.54 22.16 6.13
CA ARG A 150 11.46 22.00 7.58
C ARG A 150 10.87 20.65 7.98
N THR A 151 9.68 20.35 7.45
CA THR A 151 8.94 19.14 7.78
C THR A 151 9.76 17.88 7.48
N LEU A 152 10.43 17.84 6.33
CA LEU A 152 11.24 16.69 5.91
C LEU A 152 12.52 16.52 6.72
N LEU A 153 13.26 17.61 6.96
CA LEU A 153 14.47 17.56 7.78
C LEU A 153 14.18 17.14 9.22
N GLU A 154 13.02 17.52 9.76
CA GLU A 154 12.53 17.07 11.07
C GLU A 154 12.12 15.58 11.04
N GLN A 155 11.36 15.15 10.02
CA GLN A 155 10.92 13.75 9.84
C GLN A 155 12.12 12.78 9.66
N ASP A 156 13.08 13.14 8.81
CA ASP A 156 14.29 12.37 8.53
C ASP A 156 15.32 12.44 9.67
N ARG A 157 14.99 13.12 10.78
CA ARG A 157 15.85 13.27 11.96
C ARG A 157 17.20 13.89 11.63
N ARG A 158 17.24 14.80 10.67
CA ARG A 158 18.43 15.59 10.30
C ARG A 158 18.54 16.85 11.16
N VAL A 159 17.40 17.38 11.59
CA VAL A 159 17.28 18.59 12.41
C VAL A 159 16.43 18.26 13.65
N ALA A 160 16.76 18.86 14.80
CA ALA A 160 15.89 18.78 15.98
C ALA A 160 14.66 19.69 15.79
N LEU A 161 13.50 19.26 16.30
CA LEU A 161 12.24 20.02 16.15
C LEU A 161 12.39 21.46 16.64
N GLY A 162 11.76 22.43 15.97
CA GLY A 162 11.69 23.82 16.46
C GLY A 162 13.03 24.54 16.59
N LEU A 163 14.04 24.13 15.82
CA LEU A 163 15.28 24.87 15.64
C LEU A 163 15.07 26.17 14.83
N ASP A 164 16.02 27.08 14.94
CA ASP A 164 16.04 28.35 14.22
C ASP A 164 16.19 28.16 12.70
N ASP A 165 15.58 29.08 11.96
CA ASP A 165 15.49 29.03 10.50
C ASP A 165 16.87 29.04 9.82
N GLU A 166 17.88 29.67 10.44
CA GLU A 166 19.26 29.68 9.95
C GLU A 166 19.94 28.31 10.07
N THR A 167 19.74 27.60 11.19
CA THR A 167 20.27 26.24 11.31
C THR A 167 19.53 25.25 10.42
N LEU A 168 18.26 25.51 10.11
CA LEU A 168 17.53 24.77 9.08
C LEU A 168 18.15 25.00 7.70
N CYS A 169 18.41 26.25 7.32
CA CYS A 169 19.00 26.61 6.03
C CYS A 169 20.34 25.90 5.78
N ARG A 170 21.29 25.99 6.72
CA ARG A 170 22.62 25.34 6.55
C ARG A 170 22.54 23.82 6.46
N GLN A 171 21.62 23.19 7.19
CA GLN A 171 21.40 21.74 7.16
C GLN A 171 20.77 21.30 5.85
N TRP A 172 19.80 22.07 5.36
CA TRP A 172 19.18 21.83 4.07
C TRP A 172 20.19 21.94 2.92
N VAL A 173 21.05 22.96 2.90
CA VAL A 173 22.11 23.11 1.88
C VAL A 173 23.07 21.91 1.87
N GLY A 174 23.49 21.46 3.06
CA GLY A 174 24.30 20.24 3.19
C GLY A 174 23.60 19.02 2.60
N PHE A 175 22.30 18.86 2.88
CA PHE A 175 21.52 17.72 2.43
C PHE A 175 21.27 17.71 0.91
N ILE A 176 20.89 18.83 0.30
CA ILE A 176 20.69 18.89 -1.16
C ILE A 176 21.99 18.64 -1.92
N THR A 177 23.13 19.08 -1.38
CA THR A 177 24.44 18.85 -1.96
C THR A 177 24.83 17.38 -1.83
N TYR A 178 24.49 16.75 -0.71
CA TYR A 178 24.61 15.29 -0.55
C TYR A 178 23.78 14.54 -1.60
N LEU A 179 22.49 14.89 -1.78
CA LEU A 179 21.63 14.27 -2.78
C LEU A 179 22.24 14.41 -4.18
N ARG A 180 22.74 15.59 -4.55
CA ARG A 180 23.34 15.84 -5.86
C ARG A 180 24.49 14.88 -6.22
N TYR A 181 25.36 14.55 -5.27
CA TYR A 181 26.57 13.75 -5.54
C TYR A 181 26.46 12.28 -5.15
N PHE A 182 25.65 11.92 -4.17
CA PHE A 182 25.46 10.52 -3.76
C PHE A 182 24.24 9.87 -4.41
N ILE A 183 23.24 10.65 -4.84
CA ILE A 183 21.97 10.19 -5.41
C ILE A 183 21.54 11.14 -6.56
N PRO A 184 22.34 11.24 -7.64
CA PRO A 184 22.10 12.23 -8.70
C PRO A 184 20.69 12.08 -9.31
N GLY A 185 20.00 13.20 -9.54
CA GLY A 185 18.63 13.23 -10.07
C GLY A 185 17.50 13.03 -9.04
N ALA A 186 17.84 12.74 -7.77
CA ALA A 186 16.81 12.46 -6.76
C ALA A 186 16.15 13.70 -6.14
N ARG A 187 16.68 14.92 -6.35
CA ARG A 187 16.30 16.10 -5.54
C ARG A 187 14.82 16.46 -5.69
N ALA A 188 14.29 16.36 -6.90
CA ALA A 188 12.88 16.62 -7.17
C ALA A 188 11.91 15.58 -6.58
N TYR A 189 12.37 14.34 -6.32
CA TYR A 189 11.57 13.34 -5.59
C TYR A 189 11.54 13.61 -4.08
N PHE A 190 12.60 14.23 -3.55
CA PHE A 190 12.67 14.62 -2.14
C PHE A 190 11.90 15.90 -1.86
N PHE A 191 12.03 16.91 -2.73
CA PHE A 191 11.39 18.23 -2.60
C PHE A 191 10.57 18.59 -3.87
N PRO A 192 9.42 17.92 -4.08
CA PRO A 192 8.59 18.10 -5.27
C PRO A 192 7.97 19.50 -5.41
N VAL A 193 7.91 20.32 -4.34
CA VAL A 193 7.43 21.71 -4.43
C VAL A 193 8.33 22.58 -5.31
N ILE A 194 9.63 22.26 -5.38
CA ILE A 194 10.63 23.08 -6.06
C ILE A 194 10.62 22.73 -7.56
N GLN A 195 10.19 23.70 -8.39
CA GLN A 195 10.12 23.52 -9.85
C GLN A 195 11.41 23.95 -10.58
N ASP A 196 12.06 25.04 -10.15
CA ASP A 196 13.25 25.58 -10.81
C ASP A 196 14.54 25.27 -10.03
N TRP A 197 15.06 24.06 -10.21
CA TRP A 197 16.34 23.65 -9.64
C TRP A 197 17.55 24.34 -10.28
N ALA A 198 17.43 24.82 -11.52
CA ALA A 198 18.52 25.48 -12.24
C ALA A 198 18.80 26.88 -11.68
N ALA A 199 17.76 27.63 -11.30
CA ALA A 199 17.90 28.89 -10.56
C ALA A 199 18.50 28.68 -9.17
N LEU A 200 18.08 27.63 -8.46
CA LEU A 200 18.64 27.31 -7.15
C LEU A 200 20.13 26.93 -7.22
N ASP A 201 20.52 26.15 -8.23
CA ASP A 201 21.92 25.79 -8.46
C ASP A 201 22.80 27.01 -8.74
N ARG A 202 22.28 28.02 -9.45
CA ARG A 202 22.97 29.31 -9.64
C ARG A 202 23.14 30.04 -8.32
N TRP A 203 22.07 30.16 -7.52
CA TRP A 203 22.12 30.79 -6.21
C TRP A 203 23.12 30.12 -5.25
N LEU A 204 23.24 28.79 -5.27
CA LEU A 204 24.25 28.06 -4.48
C LEU A 204 25.68 28.31 -4.97
N LYS A 205 25.90 28.49 -6.28
CA LYS A 205 27.22 28.84 -6.82
C LYS A 205 27.61 30.27 -6.44
N ASP A 206 26.66 31.20 -6.53
CA ASP A 206 26.86 32.61 -6.19
C ASP A 206 27.21 32.81 -4.70
N SER A 207 26.81 31.89 -3.82
CA SER A 207 27.19 31.92 -2.41
C SER A 207 28.65 31.51 -2.15
N GLY A 208 29.38 31.03 -3.17
CA GLY A 208 30.76 30.57 -3.07
C GLY A 208 30.94 29.05 -2.90
N LEU A 209 29.91 28.22 -3.12
CA LEU A 209 30.07 26.77 -3.15
C LEU A 209 30.54 26.27 -4.53
N ASP A 210 31.56 25.43 -4.55
CA ASP A 210 32.04 24.75 -5.75
C ASP A 210 31.13 23.55 -6.09
N LEU A 211 30.30 23.70 -7.14
CA LEU A 211 29.31 22.73 -7.58
C LEU A 211 29.53 22.29 -9.06
N PRO A 212 30.55 21.46 -9.34
CA PRO A 212 30.73 20.82 -10.64
C PRO A 212 29.63 19.79 -10.93
N GLN A 213 29.44 19.43 -12.22
CA GLN A 213 28.47 18.42 -12.63
C GLN A 213 28.77 17.05 -11.97
N PRO A 214 27.74 16.26 -11.60
CA PRO A 214 27.92 15.00 -10.86
C PRO A 214 28.23 13.76 -11.73
N ARG A 215 28.69 13.91 -12.99
CA ARG A 215 28.81 12.80 -13.96
C ARG A 215 30.16 12.06 -13.90
N HIS A 216 30.22 10.85 -14.48
CA HIS A 216 31.48 10.13 -14.65
C HIS A 216 32.51 10.96 -15.44
N GLY A 217 33.69 11.16 -14.87
CA GLY A 217 34.80 11.88 -15.52
C GLY A 217 34.85 13.39 -15.26
N SER A 218 33.89 13.98 -14.52
CA SER A 218 33.98 15.39 -14.08
C SER A 218 34.77 15.57 -12.78
N ARG A 219 35.31 16.77 -12.56
CA ARG A 219 36.02 17.16 -11.33
C ARG A 219 35.10 17.06 -10.12
N TRP A 220 35.57 16.42 -9.04
CA TRP A 220 34.84 16.40 -7.76
C TRP A 220 35.01 17.70 -6.98
N PRO A 221 33.98 18.12 -6.21
CA PRO A 221 34.12 19.23 -5.27
C PRO A 221 35.24 18.96 -4.28
N HIS A 222 36.04 19.98 -3.96
CA HIS A 222 37.12 19.84 -2.97
C HIS A 222 36.63 19.31 -1.61
N LEU A 223 35.41 19.69 -1.19
CA LEU A 223 34.79 19.21 0.05
C LEU A 223 34.45 17.72 0.03
N LEU A 224 34.12 17.17 -1.15
CA LEU A 224 33.83 15.75 -1.32
C LEU A 224 35.11 14.92 -1.17
N THR A 225 36.20 15.38 -1.78
CA THR A 225 37.52 14.75 -1.64
C THR A 225 38.05 14.83 -0.21
N ARG A 226 37.88 15.97 0.47
CA ARG A 226 38.32 16.17 1.86
C ARG A 226 37.58 15.30 2.87
N SER A 227 36.29 15.04 2.65
CA SER A 227 35.46 14.27 3.57
C SER A 227 35.70 12.75 3.49
N ARG A 228 36.48 12.28 2.51
CA ARG A 228 36.73 10.86 2.25
C ARG A 228 37.35 10.12 3.46
N PRO A 229 36.83 8.92 3.82
CA PRO A 229 37.45 8.07 4.83
C PRO A 229 38.83 7.56 4.42
N SER A 230 39.69 7.32 5.40
CA SER A 230 41.07 6.90 5.16
C SER A 230 41.15 5.48 4.60
N GLY A 231 41.81 5.30 3.45
CA GLY A 231 42.00 3.98 2.82
C GLY A 231 40.77 3.42 2.12
N PHE A 232 39.79 4.26 1.77
CA PHE A 232 38.64 3.92 0.94
C PHE A 232 38.84 4.55 -0.45
N ASN A 233 38.91 3.74 -1.51
CA ASN A 233 39.28 4.19 -2.86
C ASN A 233 38.13 4.15 -3.88
N ASP A 234 36.94 3.73 -3.49
CA ASP A 234 35.78 3.74 -4.39
C ASP A 234 35.24 5.15 -4.62
N ALA A 235 34.67 5.35 -5.81
CA ALA A 235 33.96 6.56 -6.21
C ALA A 235 32.48 6.46 -5.80
N PRO A 236 31.79 7.59 -5.54
CA PRO A 236 30.36 7.61 -5.25
C PRO A 236 29.52 7.47 -6.53
N ASP A 237 29.93 6.57 -7.42
CA ASP A 237 29.50 6.47 -8.82
C ASP A 237 28.28 5.56 -9.03
N TYR A 238 27.59 5.21 -7.94
CA TYR A 238 26.38 4.40 -8.02
C TYR A 238 25.19 5.30 -8.39
N GLU A 239 24.66 5.13 -9.59
CA GLU A 239 23.42 5.76 -10.03
C GLU A 239 22.23 4.85 -9.66
N PRO A 240 21.38 5.26 -8.70
CA PRO A 240 20.18 4.49 -8.36
C PRO A 240 19.14 4.59 -9.48
N GLU A 241 18.33 3.55 -9.63
CA GLU A 241 17.12 3.61 -10.44
C GLU A 241 16.18 4.66 -9.85
N LEU A 242 15.66 5.55 -10.70
CA LEU A 242 14.71 6.58 -10.29
C LEU A 242 13.36 6.35 -10.98
N PRO A 243 12.25 6.77 -10.36
CA PRO A 243 10.92 6.63 -10.97
C PRO A 243 10.83 7.33 -12.32
N LEU A 244 9.99 6.83 -13.23
CA LEU A 244 9.88 7.35 -14.60
C LEU A 244 8.55 8.07 -14.85
N TYR A 245 7.49 7.62 -14.19
CA TYR A 245 6.12 8.07 -14.45
C TYR A 245 5.68 9.25 -13.58
N LEU A 246 6.55 9.69 -12.68
CA LEU A 246 6.24 10.79 -11.77
C LEU A 246 6.54 12.14 -12.42
N PRO A 247 5.59 13.09 -12.40
CA PRO A 247 5.70 14.35 -13.14
C PRO A 247 6.81 15.27 -12.60
N PHE A 248 7.26 15.07 -11.36
CA PHE A 248 8.21 15.95 -10.69
C PHE A 248 9.69 15.64 -11.00
N GLY A 249 10.03 14.43 -11.43
CA GLY A 249 11.43 14.05 -11.70
C GLY A 249 12.15 14.94 -12.71
N HIS A 250 11.43 15.36 -13.76
CA HIS A 250 11.94 16.15 -14.88
C HIS A 250 12.38 17.57 -14.49
N ASN A 251 12.01 18.05 -13.30
CA ASN A 251 12.41 19.36 -12.82
C ASN A 251 13.89 19.39 -12.37
N ASP A 252 14.51 18.25 -12.07
CA ASP A 252 15.92 18.17 -11.67
C ASP A 252 16.84 18.10 -12.91
N PRO A 253 17.71 19.09 -13.18
CA PRO A 253 18.60 19.08 -14.33
C PRO A 253 19.69 17.98 -14.25
N ASP A 254 19.92 17.41 -13.07
CA ASP A 254 20.89 16.33 -12.86
C ASP A 254 20.26 14.93 -13.04
N LEU A 255 18.96 14.83 -13.38
CA LEU A 255 18.33 13.55 -13.73
C LEU A 255 19.00 12.98 -14.99
N ALA A 256 19.77 11.91 -14.83
CA ALA A 256 20.49 11.29 -15.93
C ALA A 256 19.51 10.65 -16.93
N GLU A 257 19.62 11.02 -18.20
CA GLU A 257 18.94 10.31 -19.29
C GLU A 257 19.47 8.87 -19.44
N GLY A 258 20.67 8.52 -18.96
CA GLY A 258 21.31 7.20 -19.20
C GLY A 258 20.62 5.97 -18.60
N ALA A 259 20.72 5.76 -17.28
CA ALA A 259 20.16 4.58 -16.59
C ALA A 259 18.61 4.51 -16.60
N ASN A 260 17.97 5.66 -16.83
CA ASN A 260 16.52 5.85 -16.84
C ASN A 260 15.93 5.97 -18.26
N THR A 261 16.71 5.84 -19.33
CA THR A 261 16.17 5.69 -20.69
C THR A 261 16.08 4.24 -21.13
N VAL A 262 15.17 4.01 -22.07
CA VAL A 262 14.93 2.78 -22.82
C VAL A 262 16.14 2.36 -23.68
N LEU A 263 17.14 3.25 -23.85
CA LEU A 263 18.25 3.11 -24.80
C LEU A 263 19.28 1.98 -24.54
N PRO A 264 19.49 1.41 -23.34
CA PRO A 264 20.38 0.26 -23.19
C PRO A 264 19.79 -1.04 -23.74
N LEU A 265 18.49 -1.07 -24.10
CA LEU A 265 17.81 -2.27 -24.61
C LEU A 265 18.44 -2.87 -25.87
N LEU A 266 19.18 -2.06 -26.64
CA LEU A 266 19.88 -2.50 -27.85
C LEU A 266 21.39 -2.70 -27.64
N ALA A 267 21.95 -2.34 -26.49
CA ALA A 267 23.40 -2.12 -26.38
C ALA A 267 24.19 -3.13 -25.53
N LYS A 268 23.58 -3.89 -24.60
CA LYS A 268 24.21 -5.09 -23.96
C LYS A 268 23.31 -5.72 -22.89
N PRO A 269 23.31 -7.06 -22.75
CA PRO A 269 22.82 -7.70 -21.54
C PRO A 269 23.68 -7.26 -20.34
N PHE A 270 23.04 -6.93 -19.21
CA PHE A 270 23.71 -6.68 -17.94
C PHE A 270 24.58 -7.90 -17.60
N SER A 271 25.90 -7.77 -17.75
CA SER A 271 26.84 -8.82 -17.38
C SER A 271 26.90 -8.90 -15.86
N SER A 272 26.37 -9.97 -15.28
CA SER A 272 26.75 -10.37 -13.93
C SER A 272 28.24 -10.68 -13.90
N GLY A 273 29.03 -9.85 -13.23
CA GLY A 273 30.41 -10.14 -12.83
C GLY A 273 31.49 -9.78 -13.87
N LYS A 274 32.27 -8.74 -13.56
CA LYS A 274 33.61 -8.54 -14.14
C LYS A 274 34.55 -9.62 -13.60
N LEU A 275 35.15 -10.40 -14.49
CA LEU A 275 36.45 -11.06 -14.26
C LEU A 275 37.32 -10.88 -15.50
N SER A 276 38.60 -10.64 -15.22
CA SER A 276 39.62 -10.05 -16.09
C SER A 276 39.91 -10.85 -17.36
N ALA A 277 40.13 -10.13 -18.46
CA ALA A 277 40.56 -10.66 -19.74
C ALA A 277 41.99 -11.23 -19.69
N ALA A 278 42.21 -12.40 -20.32
CA ALA A 278 43.50 -12.81 -20.88
C ALA A 278 43.34 -13.87 -21.98
N SER A 279 43.90 -13.54 -23.15
CA SER A 279 44.42 -14.36 -24.27
C SER A 279 43.64 -15.55 -24.84
N ALA A 280 43.44 -15.49 -26.16
CA ALA A 280 42.72 -16.41 -27.02
C ALA A 280 43.54 -17.59 -27.57
N HIS A 281 42.92 -18.78 -27.62
CA HIS A 281 43.12 -19.80 -28.65
C HIS A 281 41.79 -20.55 -28.88
N PRO A 282 41.42 -20.93 -30.13
CA PRO A 282 40.12 -21.54 -30.41
C PRO A 282 40.21 -23.07 -30.34
N PRO A 283 39.23 -23.78 -29.73
CA PRO A 283 39.02 -25.18 -30.02
C PRO A 283 37.66 -25.47 -30.67
N ASP A 284 37.68 -26.47 -31.56
CA ASP A 284 36.60 -27.00 -32.40
C ASP A 284 35.31 -27.36 -31.63
N HIS A 285 34.16 -27.00 -32.21
CA HIS A 285 32.81 -27.34 -31.73
C HIS A 285 32.11 -28.31 -32.70
N ARG A 286 31.85 -29.56 -32.29
CA ARG A 286 30.92 -30.45 -33.02
C ARG A 286 30.03 -31.26 -32.07
N ILE A 287 28.72 -30.99 -32.14
CA ILE A 287 27.64 -31.82 -31.61
C ILE A 287 27.64 -33.16 -32.37
N THR A 288 27.31 -34.28 -31.71
CA THR A 288 27.21 -35.58 -32.41
C THR A 288 26.06 -35.55 -33.44
N PRO A 289 26.31 -35.84 -34.73
CA PRO A 289 25.30 -35.73 -35.80
C PRO A 289 24.07 -36.61 -35.58
N HIS A 290 24.20 -37.67 -34.76
CA HIS A 290 23.11 -38.57 -34.37
C HIS A 290 22.06 -37.93 -33.45
N LEU A 291 22.47 -37.05 -32.51
CA LEU A 291 21.52 -36.36 -31.63
C LEU A 291 20.71 -35.33 -32.40
N ALA A 292 21.37 -34.58 -33.29
CA ALA A 292 20.71 -33.61 -34.17
C ALA A 292 19.69 -34.30 -35.09
N SER A 293 20.03 -35.45 -35.71
CA SER A 293 19.11 -36.18 -36.58
C SER A 293 17.88 -36.72 -35.83
N CYS A 294 18.05 -37.22 -34.61
CA CYS A 294 16.95 -37.69 -33.76
C CYS A 294 15.99 -36.56 -33.34
N CYS A 295 16.50 -35.34 -33.12
CA CYS A 295 15.69 -34.16 -32.83
C CYS A 295 14.99 -33.63 -34.09
N GLN A 296 15.66 -33.63 -35.25
CA GLN A 296 15.04 -33.28 -36.53
C GLN A 296 13.90 -34.25 -36.90
N GLU A 297 14.09 -35.54 -36.66
CA GLU A 297 13.05 -36.55 -36.88
C GLU A 297 11.85 -36.34 -35.95
N ALA A 298 12.10 -35.97 -34.69
CA ALA A 298 11.04 -35.61 -33.75
C ALA A 298 10.22 -34.38 -34.22
N LEU A 299 10.89 -33.35 -34.75
CA LEU A 299 10.23 -32.16 -35.30
C LEU A 299 9.40 -32.50 -36.55
N ARG A 300 9.93 -33.33 -37.46
CA ARG A 300 9.17 -33.82 -38.63
C ARG A 300 7.94 -34.62 -38.21
N GLN A 301 8.08 -35.53 -37.25
CA GLN A 301 6.97 -36.33 -36.73
C GLN A 301 5.90 -35.50 -36.02
N ALA A 302 6.28 -34.38 -35.38
CA ALA A 302 5.30 -33.48 -34.77
C ALA A 302 4.48 -32.73 -35.84
N SER A 303 5.13 -32.26 -36.91
CA SER A 303 4.47 -31.54 -38.01
C SER A 303 3.43 -32.36 -38.79
N THR A 304 3.52 -33.70 -38.76
CA THR A 304 2.58 -34.60 -39.45
C THR A 304 1.37 -35.00 -38.59
N LEU A 305 1.27 -34.53 -37.34
CA LEU A 305 0.15 -34.86 -36.46
C LEU A 305 -1.14 -34.16 -36.90
N THR A 306 -2.16 -34.93 -37.31
CA THR A 306 -3.47 -34.38 -37.73
C THR A 306 -4.46 -34.19 -36.57
N ARG A 307 -5.45 -33.31 -36.77
CA ARG A 307 -6.40 -32.72 -35.80
C ARG A 307 -7.33 -33.68 -35.03
N LYS A 308 -7.17 -35.01 -35.08
CA LYS A 308 -8.11 -35.97 -34.44
C LYS A 308 -7.45 -36.86 -33.38
N PRO A 309 -7.91 -36.83 -32.11
CA PRO A 309 -7.54 -37.82 -31.12
C PRO A 309 -8.59 -38.93 -31.11
N SER A 310 -8.28 -40.10 -31.68
CA SER A 310 -9.13 -41.28 -31.50
C SER A 310 -8.28 -42.54 -31.42
N GLY A 311 -7.95 -42.96 -30.19
CA GLY A 311 -7.36 -44.25 -29.92
C GLY A 311 -6.81 -44.39 -28.49
N LEU A 312 -7.08 -45.51 -27.84
CA LEU A 312 -6.53 -45.90 -26.53
C LEU A 312 -4.98 -45.91 -26.53
N ALA A 313 -4.34 -46.10 -27.68
CA ALA A 313 -2.89 -46.00 -27.83
C ALA A 313 -2.35 -44.58 -27.60
N VAL A 314 -3.12 -43.53 -27.92
CA VAL A 314 -2.77 -42.13 -27.64
C VAL A 314 -2.97 -41.80 -26.15
N PHE A 315 -3.96 -42.43 -25.50
CA PHE A 315 -4.15 -42.31 -24.05
C PHE A 315 -2.96 -42.87 -23.27
N TRP A 316 -2.45 -44.06 -23.60
CA TRP A 316 -1.25 -44.64 -22.98
C TRP A 316 0.03 -43.86 -23.28
N ARG A 317 0.18 -43.34 -24.51
CA ARG A 317 1.32 -42.48 -24.88
C ARG A 317 1.27 -41.11 -24.19
N ASN A 318 0.07 -40.57 -23.94
CA ASN A 318 -0.15 -39.38 -23.13
C ASN A 318 0.04 -39.67 -21.63
N LEU A 319 -0.27 -40.87 -21.13
CA LEU A 319 -0.05 -41.29 -19.74
C LEU A 319 1.45 -41.35 -19.41
N ALA A 320 2.27 -41.85 -20.34
CA ALA A 320 3.74 -41.73 -20.28
C ALA A 320 4.23 -40.26 -20.35
N GLY A 321 3.48 -39.38 -21.04
CA GLY A 321 3.64 -37.92 -21.06
C GLY A 321 3.27 -37.23 -19.74
N TYR A 322 2.25 -37.73 -19.03
CA TYR A 322 1.86 -37.26 -17.70
C TYR A 322 2.86 -37.69 -16.62
N LEU A 323 3.58 -38.79 -16.84
CA LEU A 323 4.64 -39.29 -15.95
C LEU A 323 6.00 -38.65 -16.24
N THR A 324 6.25 -38.06 -17.41
CA THR A 324 7.53 -37.41 -17.75
C THR A 324 7.93 -36.22 -16.87
N PRO A 325 7.03 -35.33 -16.38
CA PRO A 325 7.40 -34.33 -15.38
C PRO A 325 7.79 -34.95 -14.02
N PHE A 326 7.34 -36.16 -13.70
CA PHE A 326 7.80 -36.92 -12.52
C PHE A 326 9.14 -37.62 -12.74
N VAL A 327 9.51 -37.92 -13.99
CA VAL A 327 10.75 -38.61 -14.35
C VAL A 327 11.89 -37.62 -14.69
N LEU A 328 11.59 -36.38 -15.12
CA LEU A 328 12.59 -35.34 -15.37
C LEU A 328 13.49 -35.00 -14.16
N PRO A 329 12.99 -34.92 -12.91
CA PRO A 329 13.81 -34.71 -11.71
C PRO A 329 14.80 -35.85 -11.46
N LEU A 330 14.49 -37.08 -11.94
CA LEU A 330 15.42 -38.20 -11.86
C LEU A 330 16.66 -37.96 -12.73
N ALA A 331 16.55 -37.26 -13.86
CA ALA A 331 17.71 -36.91 -14.70
C ALA A 331 18.70 -35.96 -13.96
N LEU A 332 18.19 -35.01 -13.18
CA LEU A 332 19.01 -34.14 -12.31
C LEU A 332 19.66 -34.90 -11.14
N LEU A 333 19.01 -35.96 -10.65
CA LEU A 333 19.58 -36.91 -9.67
C LEU A 333 20.70 -37.75 -10.29
N PHE A 334 20.55 -38.17 -11.56
CA PHE A 334 21.60 -38.88 -12.30
C PHE A 334 22.82 -37.98 -12.58
N ASP A 335 22.63 -36.68 -12.84
CA ASP A 335 23.74 -35.71 -12.99
C ASP A 335 24.52 -35.48 -11.69
N ARG A 336 23.90 -35.70 -10.52
CA ARG A 336 24.53 -35.54 -9.18
C ARG A 336 25.17 -36.81 -8.63
N TRP A 337 25.09 -37.95 -9.33
CA TRP A 337 25.52 -39.24 -8.80
C TRP A 337 27.05 -39.41 -8.86
N PRO A 338 27.77 -39.55 -7.71
CA PRO A 338 29.23 -39.47 -7.67
C PRO A 338 29.92 -40.85 -7.71
N VAL A 339 29.44 -41.81 -8.53
CA VAL A 339 30.07 -43.15 -8.59
C VAL A 339 31.10 -43.21 -9.72
N ALA A 340 32.32 -43.61 -9.38
CA ALA A 340 33.51 -43.55 -10.23
C ALA A 340 33.54 -44.55 -11.40
N SER A 341 32.62 -45.53 -11.48
CA SER A 341 32.72 -46.63 -12.45
C SER A 341 31.83 -46.54 -13.69
N ASP A 342 30.82 -45.64 -13.76
CA ASP A 342 29.89 -45.68 -14.91
C ASP A 342 29.23 -44.33 -15.30
N ARG A 343 30.04 -43.25 -15.37
CA ARG A 343 29.55 -41.92 -15.81
C ARG A 343 28.91 -41.95 -17.21
N GLN A 344 29.33 -42.89 -18.07
CA GLN A 344 28.88 -42.96 -19.45
C GLN A 344 27.49 -43.58 -19.59
N ALA A 345 27.14 -44.58 -18.77
CA ALA A 345 25.79 -45.16 -18.73
C ALA A 345 24.76 -44.18 -18.13
N ALA A 346 25.12 -43.48 -17.05
CA ALA A 346 24.27 -42.46 -16.45
C ALA A 346 24.00 -41.29 -17.42
N ALA A 347 25.03 -40.82 -18.15
CA ALA A 347 24.87 -39.79 -19.17
C ALA A 347 24.00 -40.25 -20.36
N ARG A 348 24.09 -41.52 -20.77
CA ARG A 348 23.22 -42.10 -21.82
C ARG A 348 21.76 -42.21 -21.39
N LEU A 349 21.50 -42.58 -20.14
CA LEU A 349 20.13 -42.62 -19.59
C LEU A 349 19.55 -41.22 -19.42
N ALA A 350 20.35 -40.26 -18.94
CA ALA A 350 19.93 -38.87 -18.83
C ALA A 350 19.61 -38.26 -20.20
N THR A 351 20.45 -38.49 -21.22
CA THR A 351 20.19 -38.04 -22.60
C THR A 351 18.98 -38.71 -23.23
N ALA A 352 18.72 -39.99 -22.98
CA ALA A 352 17.52 -40.68 -23.45
C ALA A 352 16.22 -40.12 -22.82
N ILE A 353 16.23 -39.85 -21.51
CA ILE A 353 15.10 -39.23 -20.80
C ILE A 353 14.85 -37.81 -21.32
N ARG A 354 15.92 -37.02 -21.52
CA ARG A 354 15.83 -35.65 -22.06
C ARG A 354 15.34 -35.64 -23.51
N LEU A 355 15.74 -36.59 -24.35
CA LEU A 355 15.24 -36.75 -25.73
C LEU A 355 13.75 -37.12 -25.77
N GLN A 356 13.29 -37.97 -24.85
CA GLN A 356 11.87 -38.28 -24.70
C GLN A 356 11.07 -37.05 -24.19
N GLY A 357 11.65 -36.28 -23.28
CA GLY A 357 11.11 -34.98 -22.84
C GLY A 357 11.00 -33.98 -23.99
N PHE A 358 12.03 -33.87 -24.83
CA PHE A 358 12.05 -33.04 -26.04
C PHE A 358 10.95 -33.44 -27.01
N ARG A 359 10.83 -34.74 -27.34
CA ARG A 359 9.77 -35.27 -28.21
C ARG A 359 8.38 -34.93 -27.69
N HIS A 360 8.15 -35.08 -26.39
CA HIS A 360 6.86 -34.78 -25.80
C HIS A 360 6.53 -33.28 -25.88
N ALA A 361 7.49 -32.42 -25.55
CA ALA A 361 7.33 -30.96 -25.57
C ALA A 361 7.02 -30.43 -26.98
N VAL A 362 7.71 -30.92 -28.02
CA VAL A 362 7.42 -30.52 -29.40
C VAL A 362 6.04 -31.00 -29.85
N GLN A 363 5.64 -32.22 -29.48
CA GLN A 363 4.30 -32.75 -29.80
C GLN A 363 3.17 -32.00 -29.07
N SER A 364 3.39 -31.61 -27.82
CA SER A 364 2.41 -30.84 -27.05
C SER A 364 2.30 -29.41 -27.60
N ALA A 365 3.42 -28.79 -27.98
CA ALA A 365 3.44 -27.48 -28.62
C ALA A 365 2.59 -27.44 -29.90
N PHE A 366 2.80 -28.40 -30.82
CA PHE A 366 2.04 -28.45 -32.07
C PHE A 366 0.53 -28.69 -31.84
N ARG A 367 0.17 -29.52 -30.85
CA ARG A 367 -1.23 -29.74 -30.48
C ARG A 367 -1.87 -28.49 -29.88
N ALA A 368 -1.12 -27.74 -29.09
CA ALA A 368 -1.56 -26.48 -28.48
C ALA A 368 -1.78 -25.41 -29.55
N GLU A 369 -0.84 -25.26 -30.48
CA GLU A 369 -0.95 -24.35 -31.64
C GLU A 369 -2.21 -24.66 -32.47
N MET A 370 -2.43 -25.92 -32.82
CA MET A 370 -3.62 -26.37 -33.55
C MET A 370 -4.95 -26.19 -32.78
N ALA A 371 -4.87 -26.08 -31.46
CA ALA A 371 -6.01 -25.77 -30.58
C ALA A 371 -6.22 -24.26 -30.38
N GLY A 372 -5.40 -23.40 -31.02
CA GLY A 372 -5.44 -21.95 -30.87
C GLY A 372 -4.87 -21.44 -29.54
N ARG A 373 -4.03 -22.25 -28.87
CA ARG A 373 -3.39 -21.94 -27.59
C ARG A 373 -1.92 -21.62 -27.79
N TYR A 374 -1.65 -20.42 -28.30
CA TYR A 374 -0.31 -20.01 -28.72
C TYR A 374 0.68 -19.82 -27.55
N GLY A 375 0.25 -19.32 -26.40
CA GLY A 375 1.11 -19.12 -25.24
C GLY A 375 1.58 -20.45 -24.62
N THR A 376 0.69 -21.45 -24.56
CA THR A 376 1.06 -22.81 -24.14
C THR A 376 1.99 -23.49 -25.15
N ALA A 377 1.79 -23.25 -26.45
CA ALA A 377 2.70 -23.74 -27.48
C ALA A 377 4.11 -23.15 -27.33
N LEU A 378 4.22 -21.84 -27.08
CA LEU A 378 5.51 -21.17 -26.84
C LEU A 378 6.21 -21.70 -25.59
N HIS A 379 5.48 -21.90 -24.48
CA HIS A 379 6.05 -22.48 -23.26
C HIS A 379 6.63 -23.89 -23.51
N ASP A 380 5.89 -24.74 -24.20
CA ASP A 380 6.33 -26.09 -24.55
C ASP A 380 7.54 -26.07 -25.50
N LEU A 381 7.61 -25.12 -26.44
CA LEU A 381 8.79 -24.91 -27.28
C LEU A 381 10.01 -24.44 -26.49
N CYS A 382 9.85 -23.51 -25.54
CA CYS A 382 10.95 -23.11 -24.63
C CYS A 382 11.46 -24.29 -23.81
N ARG A 383 10.56 -25.17 -23.36
CA ARG A 383 10.94 -26.42 -22.68
C ARG A 383 11.73 -27.33 -23.61
N ALA A 384 11.35 -27.45 -24.88
CA ALA A 384 12.12 -28.21 -25.87
C ALA A 384 13.52 -27.60 -26.10
N VAL A 385 13.63 -26.27 -26.21
CA VAL A 385 14.91 -25.55 -26.34
C VAL A 385 15.82 -25.79 -25.14
N ASP A 386 15.29 -25.68 -23.91
CA ASP A 386 16.07 -25.92 -22.68
C ASP A 386 16.58 -27.37 -22.60
N GLN A 387 15.73 -28.35 -22.92
CA GLN A 387 16.16 -29.76 -22.99
C GLN A 387 17.26 -29.95 -24.04
N TYR A 388 17.16 -29.29 -25.20
CA TYR A 388 18.18 -29.36 -26.26
C TYR A 388 19.53 -28.74 -25.82
N ARG A 389 19.51 -27.54 -25.23
CA ARG A 389 20.71 -26.86 -24.73
C ARG A 389 21.44 -27.71 -23.69
N GLN A 390 20.70 -28.30 -22.75
CA GLN A 390 21.30 -29.14 -21.72
C GLN A 390 21.86 -30.45 -22.32
N MET A 391 21.19 -31.07 -23.31
CA MET A 391 21.74 -32.23 -24.04
C MET A 391 23.03 -31.88 -24.81
N ALA A 392 23.12 -30.69 -25.40
CA ALA A 392 24.30 -30.22 -26.12
C ALA A 392 25.48 -29.91 -25.18
N GLY A 393 25.22 -29.35 -24.00
CA GLY A 393 26.25 -29.02 -23.00
C GLY A 393 26.97 -30.24 -22.40
N HIS A 394 26.32 -31.41 -22.32
CA HIS A 394 26.92 -32.64 -21.80
C HIS A 394 27.75 -33.43 -22.83
N ALA A 395 27.75 -33.04 -24.10
CA ALA A 395 28.47 -33.74 -25.17
C ALA A 395 29.97 -33.34 -25.31
N LEU A 396 30.45 -32.37 -24.52
CA LEU A 396 31.84 -31.90 -24.52
C LEU A 396 32.67 -32.54 -23.38
N PRO A 397 33.89 -33.04 -23.64
CA PRO A 397 34.80 -33.47 -22.58
C PRO A 397 35.36 -32.24 -21.84
N THR A 398 35.23 -32.26 -20.51
CA THR A 398 35.86 -31.32 -19.57
C THR A 398 37.38 -31.29 -19.75
N SER A 399 37.91 -30.26 -20.42
CA SER A 399 39.17 -29.64 -20.02
C SER A 399 38.83 -28.46 -19.12
N LYS A 400 39.32 -28.51 -17.88
CA LYS A 400 39.24 -27.40 -16.92
C LYS A 400 39.92 -26.18 -17.52
N GLU A 401 39.32 -25.02 -17.25
CA GLU A 401 39.74 -23.66 -17.61
C GLU A 401 39.29 -23.16 -18.99
N MET A 402 38.04 -22.69 -19.06
CA MET A 402 37.66 -21.43 -19.75
C MET A 402 36.19 -21.09 -19.49
N GLU A 403 35.93 -19.89 -18.99
CA GLU A 403 34.59 -19.29 -18.90
C GLU A 403 34.28 -18.46 -20.15
N PHE A 404 33.02 -18.55 -20.60
CA PHE A 404 32.40 -18.08 -21.85
C PHE A 404 32.39 -16.55 -22.07
N PRO A 405 32.35 -16.03 -23.33
CA PRO A 405 31.13 -16.02 -24.17
C PRO A 405 31.41 -16.11 -25.70
N LEU A 406 31.82 -17.27 -26.20
CA LEU A 406 31.96 -17.53 -27.66
C LEU A 406 31.07 -18.69 -28.18
N TRP A 407 30.39 -19.43 -27.30
CA TRP A 407 29.57 -20.60 -27.64
C TRP A 407 28.23 -20.33 -28.32
N GLU A 408 27.65 -19.13 -28.13
CA GLU A 408 26.36 -18.79 -28.74
C GLU A 408 26.47 -18.78 -30.28
N SER A 409 27.58 -18.30 -30.83
CA SER A 409 27.82 -18.22 -32.28
C SER A 409 27.90 -19.60 -33.00
N GLY A 410 28.23 -20.67 -32.27
CA GLY A 410 28.32 -22.04 -32.82
C GLY A 410 26.99 -22.80 -32.79
N LEU A 411 26.15 -22.55 -31.77
CA LEU A 411 24.81 -23.13 -31.64
C LEU A 411 23.78 -22.46 -32.55
N GLU A 412 23.96 -21.19 -32.91
CA GLU A 412 23.10 -20.50 -33.89
C GLU A 412 23.19 -21.08 -35.30
N ARG A 413 24.30 -21.77 -35.65
CA ARG A 413 24.45 -22.44 -36.96
C ARG A 413 23.74 -23.80 -37.03
N ASP A 414 23.28 -24.34 -35.90
CA ASP A 414 22.62 -25.64 -35.81
C ASP A 414 21.20 -25.62 -36.42
N ALA A 415 20.89 -26.61 -37.26
CA ALA A 415 19.65 -26.66 -38.01
C ALA A 415 18.41 -26.92 -37.12
N VAL A 416 18.58 -27.62 -35.98
CA VAL A 416 17.49 -27.88 -35.02
C VAL A 416 17.09 -26.59 -34.29
N MET A 417 18.06 -25.79 -33.87
CA MET A 417 17.79 -24.52 -33.18
C MET A 417 17.18 -23.48 -34.12
N ARG A 418 17.63 -23.41 -35.38
CA ARG A 418 16.99 -22.55 -36.41
C ARG A 418 15.53 -22.90 -36.62
N THR A 419 15.22 -24.18 -36.82
CA THR A 419 13.82 -24.62 -37.02
C THR A 419 12.93 -24.39 -35.80
N LEU A 420 13.46 -24.51 -34.58
CA LEU A 420 12.72 -24.14 -33.36
C LEU A 420 12.49 -22.63 -33.25
N ARG A 421 13.49 -21.81 -33.58
CA ARG A 421 13.40 -20.33 -33.52
C ARG A 421 12.44 -19.78 -34.57
N GLU A 422 12.52 -20.27 -35.81
CA GLU A 422 11.58 -19.95 -36.90
C GLU A 422 10.13 -20.24 -36.47
N ARG A 423 9.88 -21.38 -35.81
CA ARG A 423 8.54 -21.69 -35.28
C ARG A 423 8.13 -20.85 -34.08
N GLN A 424 9.06 -20.46 -33.22
CA GLN A 424 8.78 -19.51 -32.16
C GLN A 424 8.35 -18.16 -32.76
N GLU A 425 9.10 -17.63 -33.72
CA GLU A 425 8.80 -16.37 -34.41
C GLU A 425 7.41 -16.39 -35.08
N GLU A 426 7.07 -17.44 -35.84
CA GLU A 426 5.73 -17.58 -36.44
C GLU A 426 4.59 -17.59 -35.40
N ILE A 427 4.78 -18.25 -34.26
CA ILE A 427 3.77 -18.32 -33.19
C ILE A 427 3.68 -16.98 -32.44
N ILE A 428 4.79 -16.27 -32.26
CA ILE A 428 4.83 -14.92 -31.68
C ILE A 428 4.03 -13.96 -32.54
N GLU A 429 4.33 -13.93 -33.85
CA GLU A 429 3.60 -13.10 -34.82
C GLU A 429 2.11 -13.46 -34.80
N ALA A 430 1.77 -14.76 -34.84
CA ALA A 430 0.38 -15.19 -34.81
C ALA A 430 -0.35 -14.75 -33.54
N LEU A 431 0.26 -14.86 -32.36
CA LEU A 431 -0.34 -14.42 -31.10
C LEU A 431 -0.53 -12.91 -31.06
N ALA A 432 0.50 -12.14 -31.43
CA ALA A 432 0.46 -10.68 -31.42
C ALA A 432 -0.57 -10.12 -32.42
N HIS A 433 -0.58 -10.61 -33.67
CA HIS A 433 -1.53 -10.21 -34.70
C HIS A 433 -2.97 -10.60 -34.33
N ASN A 434 -3.19 -11.78 -33.75
CA ASN A 434 -4.53 -12.19 -33.30
C ASN A 434 -5.04 -11.35 -32.13
N LEU A 435 -4.16 -10.95 -31.20
CA LEU A 435 -4.49 -10.02 -30.12
C LEU A 435 -4.84 -8.63 -30.68
N ALA A 436 -4.03 -8.12 -31.59
CA ALA A 436 -4.25 -6.84 -32.27
C ALA A 436 -5.56 -6.83 -33.07
N ALA A 437 -5.87 -7.90 -33.80
CA ALA A 437 -7.10 -8.02 -34.57
C ALA A 437 -8.36 -8.11 -33.67
N THR A 438 -8.26 -8.80 -32.53
CA THR A 438 -9.41 -8.98 -31.62
C THR A 438 -9.77 -7.69 -30.88
N TRP A 439 -8.76 -6.88 -30.52
CA TRP A 439 -8.93 -5.66 -29.73
C TRP A 439 -8.67 -4.36 -30.49
N LYS A 440 -8.42 -4.42 -31.80
CA LYS A 440 -8.14 -3.28 -32.71
C LYS A 440 -6.97 -2.42 -32.24
N LEU A 441 -5.80 -3.04 -32.05
CA LEU A 441 -4.57 -2.34 -31.66
C LEU A 441 -3.85 -1.76 -32.88
N ASP A 442 -3.09 -0.68 -32.67
CA ASP A 442 -2.26 -0.07 -33.69
C ASP A 442 -1.05 -0.95 -34.06
N ALA A 443 -0.49 -0.73 -35.26
CA ALA A 443 0.66 -1.48 -35.75
C ALA A 443 1.90 -1.30 -34.85
N GLN A 444 2.11 -0.12 -34.27
CA GLN A 444 3.19 0.14 -33.33
C GLN A 444 3.05 -0.70 -32.05
N CYS A 445 1.86 -0.77 -31.47
CA CYS A 445 1.61 -1.57 -30.27
C CYS A 445 1.80 -3.07 -30.53
N THR A 446 1.46 -3.52 -31.74
CA THR A 446 1.62 -4.93 -32.14
C THR A 446 3.10 -5.31 -32.16
N ARG A 447 3.96 -4.46 -32.74
CA ARG A 447 5.42 -4.66 -32.71
C ARG A 447 5.99 -4.69 -31.30
N VAL A 448 5.59 -3.74 -30.43
CA VAL A 448 6.06 -3.74 -29.03
C VAL A 448 5.61 -5.00 -28.29
N LEU A 449 4.42 -5.53 -28.61
CA LEU A 449 3.93 -6.78 -28.05
C LEU A 449 4.73 -8.00 -28.54
N GLU A 450 5.12 -8.04 -29.81
CA GLU A 450 6.04 -9.06 -30.34
C GLU A 450 7.36 -9.05 -29.57
N HIS A 451 7.97 -7.86 -29.40
CA HIS A 451 9.21 -7.70 -28.65
C HIS A 451 9.06 -8.09 -27.17
N LEU A 452 7.90 -7.85 -26.55
CA LEU A 452 7.62 -8.33 -25.19
C LEU A 452 7.62 -9.86 -25.15
N ILE A 453 6.93 -10.51 -26.09
CA ILE A 453 6.85 -11.98 -26.13
C ILE A 453 8.24 -12.56 -26.40
N GLU A 454 9.02 -12.00 -27.32
CA GLU A 454 10.41 -12.39 -27.57
C GLU A 454 11.27 -12.26 -26.31
N ARG A 455 11.24 -11.10 -25.65
CA ARG A 455 12.01 -10.85 -24.41
C ARG A 455 11.60 -11.80 -23.29
N LEU A 456 10.32 -12.19 -23.21
CA LEU A 456 9.88 -13.22 -22.27
C LEU A 456 10.55 -14.56 -22.58
N LEU A 457 10.58 -14.99 -23.84
CA LEU A 457 11.14 -16.28 -24.26
C LEU A 457 12.66 -16.38 -24.07
N ASP A 458 13.38 -15.26 -24.13
CA ASP A 458 14.83 -15.20 -23.87
C ASP A 458 15.18 -15.57 -22.42
N GLU A 459 14.27 -15.37 -21.46
CA GLU A 459 14.51 -15.71 -20.06
C GLU A 459 14.46 -17.24 -19.85
N PRO A 460 15.55 -17.87 -19.35
CA PRO A 460 15.63 -19.33 -19.19
C PRO A 460 14.58 -19.88 -18.22
N ALA A 461 14.04 -19.04 -17.33
CA ALA A 461 12.99 -19.39 -16.39
C ALA A 461 11.63 -19.67 -17.07
N THR A 462 11.42 -19.31 -18.35
CA THR A 462 10.15 -19.59 -19.07
C THR A 462 9.87 -21.08 -19.27
N ALA A 463 10.91 -21.92 -19.30
CA ALA A 463 10.76 -23.37 -19.41
C ALA A 463 10.08 -24.01 -18.18
N CYS A 464 10.00 -23.29 -17.05
CA CYS A 464 9.33 -23.74 -15.85
C CYS A 464 7.86 -23.25 -15.78
N ALA A 465 6.91 -24.17 -15.63
CA ALA A 465 5.47 -23.86 -15.64
C ALA A 465 5.00 -22.99 -14.46
N SER A 466 5.73 -22.98 -13.34
CA SER A 466 5.43 -22.13 -12.18
C SER A 466 6.09 -20.75 -12.24
N SER A 467 6.88 -20.49 -13.28
CA SER A 467 7.58 -19.22 -13.47
C SER A 467 6.62 -18.07 -13.76
N PRO A 468 6.86 -16.86 -13.23
CA PRO A 468 6.03 -15.69 -13.52
C PRO A 468 5.97 -15.37 -15.02
N TYR A 469 7.05 -15.65 -15.77
CA TYR A 469 7.12 -15.39 -17.22
C TYR A 469 6.24 -16.33 -18.05
N SER A 470 6.20 -17.62 -17.69
CA SER A 470 5.30 -18.60 -18.32
C SER A 470 3.83 -18.28 -18.03
N LEU A 471 3.53 -17.88 -16.79
CA LEU A 471 2.18 -17.45 -16.42
C LEU A 471 1.75 -16.17 -17.14
N LEU A 472 2.68 -15.23 -17.40
CA LEU A 472 2.40 -14.02 -18.17
C LEU A 472 2.05 -14.37 -19.63
N LEU A 473 2.77 -15.29 -20.28
CA LEU A 473 2.42 -15.80 -21.60
C LEU A 473 1.02 -16.45 -21.63
N HIS A 474 0.68 -17.19 -20.57
CA HIS A 474 -0.65 -17.78 -20.43
C HIS A 474 -1.74 -16.73 -20.19
N ASP A 475 -1.45 -15.67 -19.43
CA ASP A 475 -2.36 -14.54 -19.24
C ASP A 475 -2.64 -13.82 -20.58
N LEU A 476 -1.62 -13.62 -21.44
CA LEU A 476 -1.80 -13.07 -22.80
C LEU A 476 -2.66 -13.96 -23.71
N GLU A 477 -2.43 -15.27 -23.68
CA GLU A 477 -3.27 -16.25 -24.38
C GLU A 477 -4.73 -16.17 -23.89
N HIS A 478 -4.93 -16.08 -22.58
CA HIS A 478 -6.26 -15.95 -21.99
C HIS A 478 -6.97 -14.68 -22.45
N ILE A 479 -6.29 -13.53 -22.53
CA ILE A 479 -6.87 -12.27 -23.04
C ILE A 479 -7.40 -12.44 -24.47
N PHE A 480 -6.67 -13.16 -25.32
CA PHE A 480 -7.09 -13.47 -26.68
C PHE A 480 -8.33 -14.38 -26.71
N LEU A 481 -8.28 -15.51 -25.99
CA LEU A 481 -9.36 -16.50 -25.98
C LEU A 481 -10.66 -15.90 -25.41
N GLU A 482 -10.56 -15.13 -24.32
CA GLU A 482 -11.71 -14.51 -23.66
C GLU A 482 -12.38 -13.40 -24.50
N GLY A 483 -11.63 -12.78 -25.41
CA GLY A 483 -12.19 -11.81 -26.37
C GLY A 483 -13.09 -12.44 -27.44
N ARG A 484 -12.96 -13.76 -27.69
CA ARG A 484 -13.73 -14.50 -28.71
C ARG A 484 -14.86 -15.35 -28.14
N THR A 485 -14.79 -15.71 -26.86
CA THR A 485 -15.75 -16.63 -26.23
C THR A 485 -17.09 -15.94 -25.92
N ASN A 486 -18.18 -16.61 -26.30
CA ASN A 486 -19.54 -16.19 -25.96
C ASN A 486 -20.07 -17.02 -24.77
N TYR A 487 -20.34 -16.34 -23.66
CA TYR A 487 -20.81 -16.95 -22.43
C TYR A 487 -22.33 -16.96 -22.32
N TYR A 488 -22.86 -18.02 -21.70
CA TYR A 488 -24.27 -18.12 -21.35
C TYR A 488 -24.49 -18.90 -20.05
N ARG A 489 -25.68 -18.77 -19.49
CA ARG A 489 -26.11 -19.51 -18.28
C ARG A 489 -27.43 -20.21 -18.53
N LEU A 490 -27.50 -21.50 -18.20
CA LEU A 490 -28.75 -22.25 -18.21
C LEU A 490 -29.55 -21.97 -16.92
N GLN A 491 -30.85 -21.72 -17.07
CA GLN A 491 -31.76 -21.43 -15.94
C GLN A 491 -32.97 -22.39 -15.91
N PRO A 492 -32.76 -23.70 -15.69
CA PRO A 492 -33.84 -24.68 -15.74
C PRO A 492 -34.91 -24.45 -14.65
N LEU A 493 -34.49 -24.15 -13.41
CA LEU A 493 -35.39 -23.92 -12.28
C LEU A 493 -36.26 -22.66 -12.45
N VAL A 494 -35.66 -21.57 -12.94
CA VAL A 494 -36.37 -20.30 -13.14
C VAL A 494 -37.43 -20.45 -14.23
N ARG A 495 -37.13 -21.18 -15.31
CA ARG A 495 -38.11 -21.50 -16.34
C ARG A 495 -39.26 -22.36 -15.82
N LEU A 496 -38.94 -23.33 -14.96
CA LEU A 496 -39.93 -24.21 -14.34
C LEU A 496 -40.90 -23.40 -13.45
N TRP A 497 -40.36 -22.51 -12.63
CA TRP A 497 -41.14 -21.65 -11.72
C TRP A 497 -41.90 -20.53 -12.45
N SER A 498 -41.36 -20.00 -13.55
CA SER A 498 -42.00 -18.95 -14.36
C SER A 498 -42.99 -19.46 -15.42
N ARG A 499 -43.41 -20.74 -15.35
CA ARG A 499 -44.32 -21.38 -16.32
C ARG A 499 -43.91 -21.13 -17.78
N ARG A 500 -42.63 -21.36 -18.11
CA ARG A 500 -42.03 -21.19 -19.46
C ARG A 500 -41.96 -19.76 -20.03
N ARG A 501 -42.26 -18.71 -19.26
CA ARG A 501 -42.19 -17.33 -19.76
C ARG A 501 -40.76 -16.78 -19.93
N GLN A 502 -39.77 -17.38 -19.27
CA GLN A 502 -38.37 -16.95 -19.35
C GLN A 502 -37.50 -17.91 -20.20
N PRO A 503 -36.50 -17.38 -20.93
CA PRO A 503 -35.63 -18.17 -21.80
C PRO A 503 -34.78 -19.18 -20.99
N LEU A 504 -34.53 -20.35 -21.58
CA LEU A 504 -33.67 -21.40 -21.00
C LEU A 504 -32.21 -20.96 -20.91
N GLN A 505 -31.78 -20.17 -21.89
CA GLN A 505 -30.41 -19.68 -22.07
C GLN A 505 -30.41 -18.17 -21.87
N LEU A 506 -29.70 -17.70 -20.83
CA LEU A 506 -29.41 -16.29 -20.62
C LEU A 506 -28.01 -15.99 -21.16
N GLY A 507 -27.90 -15.13 -22.17
CA GLY A 507 -26.61 -14.67 -22.69
C GLY A 507 -25.91 -13.74 -21.70
N LEU A 508 -24.58 -13.88 -21.58
CA LEU A 508 -23.73 -13.08 -20.70
C LEU A 508 -22.74 -12.25 -21.55
N PRO A 509 -23.20 -11.17 -22.20
CA PRO A 509 -22.43 -10.45 -23.22
C PRO A 509 -21.19 -9.74 -22.67
N PHE A 510 -21.18 -9.39 -21.38
CA PHE A 510 -20.11 -8.62 -20.76
C PHE A 510 -18.98 -9.50 -20.18
N GLN A 511 -19.24 -10.79 -19.99
CA GLN A 511 -18.36 -11.65 -19.21
C GLN A 511 -17.00 -11.89 -19.88
N GLY A 512 -16.95 -12.01 -21.22
CA GLY A 512 -15.70 -12.18 -21.96
C GLY A 512 -14.76 -10.98 -21.79
N SER A 513 -15.28 -9.76 -21.96
CA SER A 513 -14.50 -8.52 -21.76
C SER A 513 -14.04 -8.33 -20.30
N LEU A 514 -14.86 -8.70 -19.32
CA LEU A 514 -14.47 -8.63 -17.90
C LEU A 514 -13.40 -9.66 -17.53
N LYS A 515 -13.48 -10.89 -18.07
CA LYS A 515 -12.44 -11.92 -17.89
C LYS A 515 -11.14 -11.55 -18.57
N ALA A 516 -11.20 -10.99 -19.78
CA ALA A 516 -10.04 -10.45 -20.47
C ALA A 516 -9.38 -9.32 -19.66
N LEU A 517 -10.16 -8.39 -19.10
CA LEU A 517 -9.63 -7.34 -18.23
C LEU A 517 -8.98 -7.90 -16.95
N ARG A 518 -9.55 -8.97 -16.37
CA ARG A 518 -8.95 -9.67 -15.22
C ARG A 518 -7.60 -10.30 -15.57
N ALA A 519 -7.54 -11.04 -16.68
CA ALA A 519 -6.29 -11.66 -17.15
C ALA A 519 -5.23 -10.60 -17.47
N LEU A 520 -5.64 -9.47 -18.07
CA LEU A 520 -4.76 -8.31 -18.28
C LEU A 520 -4.23 -7.72 -16.97
N ASN A 521 -5.08 -7.56 -15.95
CA ASN A 521 -4.63 -7.02 -14.67
C ASN A 521 -3.65 -7.98 -13.97
N ALA A 522 -3.87 -9.29 -14.09
CA ALA A 522 -2.92 -10.31 -13.64
C ALA A 522 -1.58 -10.19 -14.39
N ALA A 523 -1.62 -10.06 -15.73
CA ALA A 523 -0.43 -9.88 -16.56
C ALA A 523 0.35 -8.61 -16.17
N ARG A 524 -0.33 -7.46 -15.99
CA ARG A 524 0.27 -6.19 -15.54
C ARG A 524 0.91 -6.32 -14.16
N THR A 525 0.23 -7.00 -13.24
CA THR A 525 0.75 -7.22 -11.88
C THR A 525 2.01 -8.07 -11.91
N ARG A 526 2.03 -9.16 -12.69
CA ARG A 526 3.21 -10.03 -12.86
C ARG A 526 4.36 -9.29 -13.53
N LEU A 527 4.08 -8.50 -14.57
CA LEU A 527 5.08 -7.67 -15.24
C LEU A 527 5.69 -6.65 -14.26
N GLY A 528 4.89 -6.01 -13.42
CA GLY A 528 5.38 -5.09 -12.38
C GLY A 528 6.22 -5.76 -11.30
N GLN A 529 5.97 -7.05 -11.03
CA GLN A 529 6.72 -7.88 -10.09
C GLN A 529 7.97 -8.53 -10.72
N SER A 530 8.27 -8.32 -12.00
CA SER A 530 9.47 -8.88 -12.62
C SER A 530 10.76 -8.29 -12.04
N SER A 531 11.89 -8.94 -12.24
CA SER A 531 13.21 -8.41 -11.86
C SER A 531 13.80 -7.46 -12.91
N TRP A 532 13.07 -7.15 -13.99
CA TRP A 532 13.50 -6.26 -15.05
C TRP A 532 13.60 -4.81 -14.57
N SER A 533 14.42 -4.01 -15.26
CA SER A 533 14.62 -2.59 -14.91
C SER A 533 13.33 -1.78 -15.05
N GLY A 534 13.26 -0.63 -14.37
CA GLY A 534 12.12 0.28 -14.48
C GLY A 534 11.79 0.66 -15.93
N ALA A 535 12.80 0.99 -16.73
CA ALA A 535 12.64 1.40 -18.13
C ALA A 535 12.13 0.27 -19.05
N GLU A 536 12.60 -0.96 -18.84
CA GLU A 536 12.14 -2.14 -19.60
C GLU A 536 10.66 -2.44 -19.33
N VAL A 537 10.29 -2.51 -18.05
CA VAL A 537 8.90 -2.72 -17.64
C VAL A 537 8.02 -1.59 -18.16
N ALA A 538 8.53 -0.35 -18.12
CA ALA A 538 7.80 0.80 -18.59
C ALA A 538 7.44 0.71 -20.07
N TYR A 539 8.44 0.42 -20.91
CA TYR A 539 8.28 0.22 -22.35
C TYR A 539 7.27 -0.88 -22.66
N PHE A 540 7.39 -2.03 -21.99
CA PHE A 540 6.53 -3.19 -22.21
C PHE A 540 5.13 -3.06 -21.58
N SER A 541 4.96 -2.20 -20.58
CA SER A 541 3.65 -1.95 -19.97
C SER A 541 2.74 -1.10 -20.87
N ALA A 542 3.31 -0.26 -21.75
CA ALA A 542 2.56 0.62 -22.63
C ALA A 542 1.51 -0.11 -23.51
N PRO A 543 1.84 -1.18 -24.26
CA PRO A 543 0.82 -1.91 -25.04
C PRO A 543 -0.26 -2.55 -24.16
N LEU A 544 0.09 -3.01 -22.95
CA LEU A 544 -0.88 -3.57 -22.00
C LEU A 544 -1.82 -2.50 -21.43
N GLN A 545 -1.34 -1.29 -21.21
CA GLN A 545 -2.16 -0.15 -20.80
C GLN A 545 -3.14 0.26 -21.91
N ILE A 546 -2.66 0.34 -23.16
CA ILE A 546 -3.48 0.64 -24.33
C ILE A 546 -4.56 -0.43 -24.51
N LEU A 547 -4.19 -1.72 -24.44
CA LEU A 547 -5.15 -2.82 -24.50
C LEU A 547 -6.21 -2.71 -23.39
N GLY A 548 -5.79 -2.40 -22.16
CA GLY A 548 -6.71 -2.18 -21.04
C GLY A 548 -7.66 -1.01 -21.24
N SER A 549 -7.17 0.09 -21.83
CA SER A 549 -7.99 1.26 -22.16
C SER A 549 -9.04 0.92 -23.23
N GLN A 550 -8.68 0.16 -24.27
CA GLN A 550 -9.60 -0.28 -25.34
C GLN A 550 -10.70 -1.22 -24.80
N ILE A 551 -10.33 -2.20 -23.96
CA ILE A 551 -11.30 -3.07 -23.30
C ILE A 551 -12.25 -2.26 -22.42
N SER A 552 -11.71 -1.35 -21.61
CA SER A 552 -12.48 -0.50 -20.70
C SER A 552 -13.43 0.44 -21.45
N GLN A 553 -12.98 1.04 -22.57
CA GLN A 553 -13.78 1.91 -23.42
C GLN A 553 -14.93 1.14 -24.09
N ARG A 554 -14.66 -0.07 -24.60
CA ARG A 554 -15.70 -0.95 -25.16
C ARG A 554 -16.74 -1.31 -24.10
N LEU A 555 -16.32 -1.66 -22.89
CA LEU A 555 -17.22 -1.91 -21.75
C LEU A 555 -18.03 -0.66 -21.37
N ARG A 556 -17.40 0.51 -21.37
CA ARG A 556 -18.05 1.79 -21.07
C ARG A 556 -19.18 2.10 -22.06
N GLN A 557 -18.90 1.96 -23.36
CA GLN A 557 -19.89 2.17 -24.42
C GLN A 557 -21.12 1.26 -24.28
N GLN A 558 -20.95 0.04 -23.76
CA GLN A 558 -22.05 -0.91 -23.59
C GLN A 558 -22.79 -0.78 -22.25
N LEU A 559 -22.08 -0.49 -21.15
CA LEU A 559 -22.63 -0.47 -19.79
C LEU A 559 -23.21 0.89 -19.40
N GLN A 560 -22.56 1.99 -19.76
CA GLN A 560 -22.96 3.33 -19.36
C GLN A 560 -24.39 3.72 -19.81
N PRO A 561 -24.84 3.49 -21.07
CA PRO A 561 -26.22 3.80 -21.44
C PRO A 561 -27.24 2.96 -20.68
N ARG A 562 -26.93 1.69 -20.39
CA ARG A 562 -27.81 0.81 -19.61
C ARG A 562 -27.91 1.25 -18.15
N LEU A 563 -26.80 1.69 -17.55
CA LEU A 563 -26.80 2.24 -16.19
C LEU A 563 -27.64 3.51 -16.11
N ARG A 564 -27.50 4.43 -17.09
CA ARG A 564 -28.32 5.64 -17.17
C ARG A 564 -29.81 5.32 -17.21
N GLU A 565 -30.21 4.43 -18.13
CA GLU A 565 -31.60 3.98 -18.24
C GLU A 565 -32.08 3.36 -16.91
N LEU A 566 -31.28 2.51 -16.27
CA LEU A 566 -31.62 1.91 -14.97
C LEU A 566 -31.89 2.97 -13.89
N PHE A 567 -31.09 4.03 -13.81
CA PHE A 567 -31.33 5.13 -12.86
C PHE A 567 -32.63 5.88 -13.15
N ASP A 568 -32.90 6.17 -14.42
CA ASP A 568 -34.13 6.84 -14.83
C ASP A 568 -35.36 6.01 -14.44
N VAL A 569 -35.37 4.72 -14.80
CA VAL A 569 -36.54 3.89 -14.53
C VAL A 569 -36.68 3.55 -13.04
N ALA A 570 -35.58 3.49 -12.27
CA ALA A 570 -35.64 3.28 -10.81
C ALA A 570 -36.20 4.49 -10.05
N GLY A 571 -36.18 5.68 -10.67
CA GLY A 571 -36.68 6.93 -10.11
C GLY A 571 -35.61 7.81 -9.46
N PHE A 572 -34.34 7.61 -9.79
CA PHE A 572 -33.23 8.49 -9.38
C PHE A 572 -33.12 9.70 -10.32
N LEU A 573 -34.19 10.49 -10.39
CA LEU A 573 -34.26 11.67 -11.22
C LEU A 573 -33.65 12.88 -10.47
N PRO A 574 -32.67 13.58 -11.05
CA PRO A 574 -32.08 14.75 -10.43
C PRO A 574 -33.01 15.96 -10.56
N SER A 575 -33.24 16.68 -9.45
CA SER A 575 -34.04 17.91 -9.44
C SER A 575 -33.20 19.18 -9.62
N ASP A 576 -31.94 19.16 -9.16
CA ASP A 576 -31.04 20.31 -9.13
C ASP A 576 -29.75 20.05 -9.93
N ALA A 577 -29.02 21.10 -10.32
CA ALA A 577 -27.69 20.99 -10.94
C ALA A 577 -26.73 20.14 -10.09
N HIS A 578 -26.74 20.30 -8.77
CA HIS A 578 -25.94 19.49 -7.86
C HIS A 578 -26.36 18.02 -7.83
N GLN A 579 -27.66 17.72 -7.95
CA GLN A 579 -28.14 16.35 -8.04
C GLN A 579 -27.75 15.69 -9.37
N ARG A 580 -27.61 16.47 -10.46
CA ARG A 580 -27.04 15.99 -11.73
C ARG A 580 -25.57 15.60 -11.57
N ILE A 581 -24.78 16.42 -10.89
CA ILE A 581 -23.38 16.10 -10.55
C ILE A 581 -23.32 14.84 -9.68
N ALA A 582 -24.15 14.74 -8.63
CA ALA A 582 -24.23 13.56 -7.77
C ALA A 582 -24.64 12.29 -8.51
N ARG A 583 -25.51 12.39 -9.53
CA ARG A 583 -25.86 11.27 -10.39
C ARG A 583 -24.67 10.83 -11.26
N ASN A 584 -23.96 11.76 -11.89
CA ASN A 584 -22.77 11.43 -12.69
C ASN A 584 -21.69 10.77 -11.81
N ILE A 585 -21.47 11.33 -10.62
CA ILE A 585 -20.58 10.78 -9.60
C ILE A 585 -20.90 9.32 -9.31
N LEU A 586 -22.18 9.03 -9.06
CA LEU A 586 -22.65 7.70 -8.69
C LEU A 586 -22.57 6.72 -9.87
N GLU A 587 -22.94 7.14 -11.08
CA GLU A 587 -22.78 6.32 -12.30
C GLU A 587 -21.32 5.91 -12.53
N GLU A 588 -20.38 6.86 -12.39
CA GLU A 588 -18.95 6.60 -12.53
C GLU A 588 -18.39 5.73 -11.40
N GLU A 589 -18.85 5.92 -10.17
CA GLU A 589 -18.46 5.09 -9.03
C GLU A 589 -18.87 3.64 -9.23
N LEU A 590 -20.12 3.38 -9.64
CA LEU A 590 -20.57 2.02 -9.92
C LEU A 590 -19.83 1.39 -11.11
N PHE A 591 -19.55 2.17 -12.15
CA PHE A 591 -18.77 1.68 -13.28
C PHE A 591 -17.34 1.31 -12.85
N LYS A 592 -16.70 2.14 -12.02
CA LYS A 592 -15.37 1.85 -11.45
C LYS A 592 -15.39 0.58 -10.60
N ILE A 593 -16.42 0.39 -9.77
CA ILE A 593 -16.61 -0.84 -8.99
C ILE A 593 -16.71 -2.06 -9.91
N ILE A 594 -17.47 -1.97 -11.01
CA ILE A 594 -17.55 -3.04 -12.01
C ILE A 594 -16.18 -3.36 -12.62
N LEU A 595 -15.38 -2.35 -12.97
CA LEU A 595 -14.04 -2.60 -13.55
C LEU A 595 -13.07 -3.22 -12.55
N GLN A 596 -13.13 -2.82 -11.27
CA GLN A 596 -12.21 -3.29 -10.24
C GLN A 596 -12.59 -4.65 -9.66
N ARG A 597 -13.89 -4.87 -9.37
CA ARG A 597 -14.40 -6.11 -8.77
C ARG A 597 -14.96 -7.11 -9.79
N TRP A 598 -15.16 -6.70 -11.04
CA TRP A 598 -15.76 -7.47 -12.14
C TRP A 598 -17.24 -7.81 -11.98
N HIS A 599 -17.87 -7.37 -10.90
CA HIS A 599 -19.28 -7.53 -10.61
C HIS A 599 -19.77 -6.33 -9.78
N LEU A 600 -21.08 -6.13 -9.73
CA LEU A 600 -21.74 -5.10 -8.95
C LEU A 600 -22.78 -5.73 -8.02
N ARG A 601 -22.74 -5.41 -6.73
CA ARG A 601 -23.71 -5.93 -5.75
C ARG A 601 -24.69 -4.87 -5.28
N PHE A 602 -25.78 -5.33 -4.68
CA PHE A 602 -26.76 -4.46 -4.03
C PHE A 602 -26.15 -3.62 -2.89
N THR A 603 -25.25 -4.21 -2.09
CA THR A 603 -24.56 -3.50 -1.00
C THR A 603 -23.70 -2.35 -1.53
N ASP A 604 -23.00 -2.58 -2.64
CA ASP A 604 -22.16 -1.57 -3.29
C ASP A 604 -23.00 -0.38 -3.78
N LEU A 605 -24.17 -0.64 -4.38
CA LEU A 605 -25.13 0.40 -4.75
C LEU A 605 -25.64 1.16 -3.53
N ARG A 606 -26.06 0.45 -2.49
CA ARG A 606 -26.58 1.05 -1.25
C ARG A 606 -25.54 1.98 -0.63
N ASP A 607 -24.31 1.51 -0.50
CA ASP A 607 -23.22 2.24 0.12
C ASP A 607 -22.80 3.44 -0.72
N ALA A 608 -22.83 3.33 -2.06
CA ALA A 608 -22.61 4.46 -2.96
C ALA A 608 -23.73 5.51 -2.82
N VAL A 609 -25.00 5.11 -2.69
CA VAL A 609 -26.12 6.03 -2.44
C VAL A 609 -26.01 6.71 -1.08
N ALA A 610 -25.59 5.99 -0.03
CA ALA A 610 -25.44 6.55 1.33
C ALA A 610 -24.40 7.68 1.38
N ARG A 611 -23.28 7.52 0.64
CA ARG A 611 -22.16 8.48 0.58
C ARG A 611 -22.44 9.70 -0.30
N ASN A 612 -23.30 9.57 -1.31
CA ASN A 612 -23.57 10.62 -2.28
C ASN A 612 -24.72 11.57 -1.86
N GLU A 613 -24.81 12.74 -2.50
CA GLU A 613 -25.90 13.70 -2.25
C GLU A 613 -27.26 13.21 -2.81
N LEU A 614 -27.24 12.30 -3.80
CA LEU A 614 -28.43 11.71 -4.42
C LEU A 614 -29.06 10.59 -3.57
N ARG A 615 -29.40 10.95 -2.33
CA ARG A 615 -30.02 10.06 -1.32
C ARG A 615 -31.48 9.76 -1.59
N LEU A 616 -32.01 8.78 -0.86
CA LEU A 616 -33.42 8.42 -0.91
C LEU A 616 -34.27 9.55 -0.30
N PRO A 617 -35.36 9.96 -0.98
CA PRO A 617 -36.32 10.88 -0.40
C PRO A 617 -37.10 10.19 0.74
N ASP A 618 -37.89 10.97 1.48
CA ASP A 618 -38.81 10.41 2.48
C ASP A 618 -39.87 9.53 1.79
N MET A 619 -40.15 8.38 2.41
CA MET A 619 -40.96 7.33 1.80
C MET A 619 -42.45 7.67 1.86
N GLY A 620 -43.12 7.62 0.70
CA GLY A 620 -44.58 7.74 0.61
C GLY A 620 -45.31 6.40 0.72
N TRP A 621 -46.64 6.44 0.92
CA TRP A 621 -47.48 5.22 1.03
C TRP A 621 -47.37 4.26 -0.16
N ARG A 622 -47.24 4.79 -1.39
CA ARG A 622 -47.05 3.96 -2.61
C ARG A 622 -45.70 3.24 -2.62
N GLU A 623 -44.66 3.85 -2.08
CA GLU A 623 -43.31 3.27 -2.03
C GLU A 623 -43.18 2.21 -0.95
N LEU A 624 -44.01 2.27 0.09
CA LEU A 624 -44.11 1.25 1.14
C LEU A 624 -44.65 -0.08 0.59
N LEU A 625 -45.57 -0.03 -0.39
CA LEU A 625 -46.15 -1.21 -1.05
C LEU A 625 -45.30 -1.73 -2.22
N LEU A 626 -44.77 -0.82 -3.06
CA LEU A 626 -44.03 -1.18 -4.26
C LEU A 626 -42.54 -1.41 -4.02
N GLY A 627 -42.02 -0.99 -2.86
CA GLY A 627 -40.60 -0.98 -2.53
C GLY A 627 -39.91 0.33 -2.94
N ASP A 628 -38.90 0.71 -2.15
CA ASP A 628 -38.08 1.92 -2.34
C ASP A 628 -37.30 1.91 -3.68
N ARG A 629 -36.75 3.06 -4.08
CA ARG A 629 -35.94 3.25 -5.30
C ARG A 629 -34.81 2.22 -5.42
N LEU A 630 -34.17 1.85 -4.31
CA LEU A 630 -33.15 0.78 -4.27
C LEU A 630 -33.72 -0.58 -4.69
N ALA A 631 -34.89 -0.97 -4.18
CA ALA A 631 -35.54 -2.24 -4.52
C ALA A 631 -36.07 -2.26 -5.96
N ARG A 632 -36.44 -1.10 -6.51
CA ARG A 632 -36.78 -0.94 -7.93
C ARG A 632 -35.54 -1.08 -8.83
N PHE A 633 -34.43 -0.46 -8.43
CA PHE A 633 -33.15 -0.59 -9.12
C PHE A 633 -32.69 -2.06 -9.15
N ASP A 634 -32.69 -2.74 -8.00
CA ASP A 634 -32.25 -4.14 -7.89
C ASP A 634 -33.01 -5.07 -8.85
N ARG A 635 -34.34 -4.97 -8.86
CA ARG A 635 -35.20 -5.80 -9.74
C ARG A 635 -34.91 -5.58 -11.22
N ARG A 636 -34.62 -4.34 -11.64
CA ARG A 636 -34.31 -4.02 -13.05
C ARG A 636 -32.87 -4.32 -13.42
N ALA A 637 -31.91 -4.05 -12.54
CA ALA A 637 -30.50 -4.31 -12.76
C ALA A 637 -30.24 -5.81 -12.95
N ARG A 638 -30.96 -6.68 -12.22
CA ARG A 638 -30.92 -8.14 -12.41
C ARG A 638 -31.22 -8.59 -13.84
N VAL A 639 -32.05 -7.85 -14.57
CA VAL A 639 -32.42 -8.16 -15.96
C VAL A 639 -31.51 -7.45 -16.96
N ALA A 640 -31.19 -6.18 -16.73
CA ALA A 640 -30.44 -5.35 -17.69
C ALA A 640 -28.92 -5.64 -17.72
N LEU A 641 -28.37 -6.13 -16.60
CA LEU A 641 -26.93 -6.39 -16.42
C LEU A 641 -26.65 -7.87 -16.09
N PRO A 642 -26.98 -8.81 -17.00
CA PRO A 642 -26.83 -10.24 -16.74
C PRO A 642 -25.36 -10.62 -16.55
N GLY A 643 -25.06 -11.32 -15.44
CA GLY A 643 -23.71 -11.78 -15.09
C GLY A 643 -22.82 -10.73 -14.42
N VAL A 644 -23.16 -9.45 -14.54
CA VAL A 644 -22.44 -8.34 -13.89
C VAL A 644 -23.10 -7.96 -12.57
N TYR A 645 -24.42 -7.79 -12.55
CA TYR A 645 -25.16 -7.44 -11.35
C TYR A 645 -25.53 -8.69 -10.53
N GLN A 646 -25.15 -8.71 -9.26
CA GLN A 646 -25.57 -9.69 -8.28
C GLN A 646 -26.68 -9.09 -7.40
N PRO A 647 -27.88 -9.71 -7.41
CA PRO A 647 -28.99 -9.20 -6.62
C PRO A 647 -28.70 -9.30 -5.13
N GLY A 648 -29.29 -8.38 -4.36
CA GLY A 648 -29.16 -8.39 -2.91
C GLY A 648 -29.64 -9.69 -2.28
N GLU A 649 -28.93 -10.11 -1.24
CA GLU A 649 -29.30 -11.30 -0.46
C GLU A 649 -30.62 -11.05 0.29
N PHE A 650 -31.41 -12.11 0.51
CA PHE A 650 -32.78 -11.96 1.04
C PHE A 650 -32.80 -11.27 2.42
N TYR A 651 -31.82 -11.54 3.29
CA TYR A 651 -31.78 -10.88 4.61
C TYR A 651 -31.43 -9.39 4.52
N LEU A 652 -30.55 -8.96 3.61
CA LEU A 652 -30.25 -7.54 3.39
C LEU A 652 -31.43 -6.81 2.76
N GLN A 653 -32.06 -7.40 1.75
CA GLN A 653 -33.24 -6.84 1.12
C GLN A 653 -34.42 -6.77 2.09
N GLY A 654 -34.65 -7.84 2.85
CA GLY A 654 -35.66 -7.92 3.88
C GLY A 654 -35.42 -6.89 4.98
N LEU A 655 -34.19 -6.80 5.51
CA LEU A 655 -33.84 -5.81 6.53
C LEU A 655 -34.02 -4.38 6.03
N GLN A 656 -33.60 -4.07 4.79
CA GLN A 656 -33.83 -2.75 4.18
C GLN A 656 -35.32 -2.45 4.07
N GLN A 657 -36.13 -3.40 3.59
CA GLN A 657 -37.57 -3.19 3.43
C GLN A 657 -38.31 -3.07 4.77
N LEU A 658 -37.92 -3.84 5.80
CA LEU A 658 -38.50 -3.78 7.14
C LEU A 658 -38.11 -2.50 7.89
N SER A 659 -36.88 -2.01 7.69
CA SER A 659 -36.40 -0.77 8.32
C SER A 659 -36.80 0.51 7.58
N ALA A 660 -37.10 0.42 6.27
CA ALA A 660 -37.54 1.55 5.46
C ALA A 660 -38.72 2.36 6.05
N PRO A 661 -39.84 1.75 6.49
CA PRO A 661 -40.94 2.52 7.08
C PRO A 661 -40.54 3.22 8.39
N LEU A 662 -39.64 2.62 9.18
CA LEU A 662 -39.17 3.18 10.45
C LEU A 662 -38.21 4.35 10.23
N PHE A 663 -37.35 4.31 9.20
CA PHE A 663 -36.31 5.32 9.01
C PHE A 663 -36.64 6.37 7.94
N GLY A 664 -37.40 5.97 6.91
CA GLY A 664 -37.75 6.79 5.76
C GLY A 664 -39.05 7.59 5.91
N ALA A 665 -39.96 7.20 6.81
CA ALA A 665 -41.18 7.95 7.08
C ALA A 665 -41.05 8.84 8.32
N ALA A 666 -41.64 10.05 8.29
CA ALA A 666 -41.59 10.98 9.41
C ALA A 666 -42.17 10.38 10.71
N ILE A 667 -43.32 9.70 10.60
CA ILE A 667 -43.97 9.01 11.73
C ILE A 667 -43.10 7.85 12.22
N GLY A 668 -42.54 7.07 11.30
CA GLY A 668 -41.62 5.98 11.64
C GLY A 668 -40.43 6.47 12.46
N ARG A 669 -39.79 7.56 12.04
CA ARG A 669 -38.65 8.15 12.76
C ARG A 669 -39.04 8.63 14.14
N TRP A 670 -40.23 9.19 14.28
CA TRP A 670 -40.78 9.59 15.58
C TRP A 670 -40.96 8.36 16.50
N ILE A 671 -41.56 7.29 15.99
CA ILE A 671 -41.71 6.01 16.71
C ILE A 671 -40.34 5.44 17.11
N THR A 672 -39.37 5.39 16.19
CA THR A 672 -38.04 4.85 16.49
C THR A 672 -37.32 5.68 17.56
N ARG A 673 -37.31 7.00 17.41
CA ARG A 673 -36.57 7.91 18.31
C ARG A 673 -37.18 7.98 19.70
N PHE A 674 -38.51 8.07 19.81
CA PHE A 674 -39.19 8.36 21.07
C PHE A 674 -39.85 7.14 21.72
N LEU A 675 -40.12 6.05 20.98
CA LEU A 675 -40.76 4.86 21.52
C LEU A 675 -39.81 3.64 21.51
N LEU A 676 -39.35 3.19 20.35
CA LEU A 676 -38.60 1.94 20.27
C LEU A 676 -37.25 2.03 20.98
N LEU A 677 -36.40 3.01 20.63
CA LEU A 677 -35.05 3.10 21.18
C LEU A 677 -35.04 3.24 22.72
N PRO A 678 -35.68 4.25 23.34
CA PRO A 678 -35.58 4.45 24.79
C PRO A 678 -36.24 3.34 25.61
N PHE A 679 -37.43 2.87 25.22
CA PHE A 679 -38.14 1.85 26.01
C PHE A 679 -37.56 0.45 25.79
N SER A 680 -37.09 0.10 24.58
CA SER A 680 -36.36 -1.16 24.37
C SER A 680 -35.01 -1.17 25.10
N SER A 681 -34.27 -0.05 25.10
CA SER A 681 -33.03 0.07 25.90
C SER A 681 -33.31 -0.04 27.41
N ALA A 682 -34.39 0.57 27.90
CA ALA A 682 -34.80 0.46 29.29
C ALA A 682 -35.14 -0.99 29.67
N PHE A 683 -35.94 -1.68 28.84
CA PHE A 683 -36.30 -3.08 29.05
C PHE A 683 -35.07 -4.00 29.09
N ILE A 684 -34.22 -3.94 28.05
CA ILE A 684 -33.02 -4.79 27.97
C ILE A 684 -32.05 -4.48 29.12
N GLY A 685 -31.85 -3.20 29.45
CA GLY A 685 -30.96 -2.78 30.54
C GLY A 685 -31.43 -3.26 31.91
N LEU A 686 -32.73 -3.19 32.19
CA LEU A 686 -33.32 -3.68 33.44
C LEU A 686 -33.29 -5.21 33.53
N GLU A 687 -33.56 -5.91 32.44
CA GLU A 687 -33.50 -7.38 32.38
C GLU A 687 -32.06 -7.86 32.59
N ALA A 688 -31.10 -7.24 31.90
CA ALA A 688 -29.67 -7.51 32.07
C ALA A 688 -29.22 -7.31 33.52
N LEU A 689 -29.63 -6.20 34.14
CA LEU A 689 -29.31 -5.90 35.54
C LEU A 689 -29.94 -6.93 36.49
N GLY A 690 -31.18 -7.36 36.23
CA GLY A 690 -31.87 -8.40 36.99
C GLY A 690 -31.11 -9.72 36.96
N TYR A 691 -30.68 -10.15 35.77
CA TYR A 691 -29.87 -11.36 35.61
C TYR A 691 -28.50 -11.25 36.31
N VAL A 692 -27.78 -10.12 36.18
CA VAL A 692 -26.48 -9.92 36.85
C VAL A 692 -26.63 -9.98 38.37
N LEU A 693 -27.65 -9.33 38.92
CA LEU A 693 -27.92 -9.36 40.35
C LEU A 693 -28.29 -10.77 40.82
N SER A 694 -29.00 -11.55 40.00
CA SER A 694 -29.32 -12.96 40.30
C SER A 694 -28.10 -13.89 40.32
N MET A 695 -26.94 -13.47 39.78
CA MET A 695 -25.68 -14.22 39.84
C MET A 695 -24.83 -13.90 41.08
N MET A 696 -25.20 -12.88 41.87
CA MET A 696 -24.51 -12.58 43.11
C MET A 696 -25.03 -13.47 44.24
N PRO A 697 -24.19 -14.33 44.86
CA PRO A 697 -24.63 -15.31 45.87
C PRO A 697 -25.17 -14.67 47.16
N ALA A 698 -25.03 -13.35 47.33
CA ALA A 698 -25.51 -12.62 48.50
C ALA A 698 -27.00 -12.20 48.42
N LEU A 699 -27.67 -12.40 47.28
CA LEU A 699 -29.06 -11.99 47.07
C LEU A 699 -29.93 -13.23 46.83
N GLU A 700 -30.47 -13.80 47.91
CA GLU A 700 -31.41 -14.93 47.84
C GLU A 700 -32.78 -14.47 47.32
N GLY A 701 -32.98 -14.54 45.99
CA GLY A 701 -34.30 -14.40 45.35
C GLY A 701 -34.25 -13.86 43.91
N PRO A 702 -35.22 -14.23 43.03
CA PRO A 702 -35.29 -13.68 41.68
C PRO A 702 -35.76 -12.22 41.73
N ILE A 703 -34.82 -11.27 41.71
CA ILE A 703 -35.12 -9.83 41.66
C ILE A 703 -35.69 -9.49 40.28
N ARG A 704 -37.03 -9.40 40.17
CA ARG A 704 -37.72 -8.93 38.96
C ARG A 704 -37.66 -7.41 38.86
N LEU A 705 -36.57 -6.90 38.30
CA LEU A 705 -36.39 -5.47 38.01
C LEU A 705 -37.27 -4.96 36.86
N VAL A 706 -37.71 -5.85 35.98
CA VAL A 706 -38.57 -5.53 34.85
C VAL A 706 -40.03 -5.53 35.29
N ASN A 707 -40.55 -4.34 35.53
CA ASN A 707 -41.96 -4.05 35.74
C ASN A 707 -42.37 -2.94 34.76
N PHE A 708 -43.64 -2.87 34.39
CA PHE A 708 -44.12 -1.82 33.48
C PHE A 708 -43.75 -0.41 33.98
N GLY A 709 -43.84 -0.17 35.29
CA GLY A 709 -43.45 1.10 35.90
C GLY A 709 -41.95 1.41 35.84
N SER A 710 -41.07 0.42 36.00
CA SER A 710 -39.61 0.63 35.93
C SER A 710 -39.15 0.87 34.49
N VAL A 711 -39.68 0.10 33.53
CA VAL A 711 -39.41 0.31 32.10
C VAL A 711 -39.91 1.68 31.64
N LEU A 712 -41.11 2.09 32.09
CA LEU A 712 -41.67 3.40 31.75
C LEU A 712 -40.87 4.54 32.39
N GLY A 713 -40.50 4.41 33.66
CA GLY A 713 -39.68 5.40 34.36
C GLY A 713 -38.29 5.57 33.75
N VAL A 714 -37.58 4.47 33.50
CA VAL A 714 -36.25 4.51 32.85
C VAL A 714 -36.35 4.97 31.40
N GLY A 715 -37.37 4.53 30.66
CA GLY A 715 -37.62 4.94 29.27
C GLY A 715 -37.87 6.45 29.14
N LEU A 716 -38.74 7.01 29.98
CA LEU A 716 -38.98 8.46 30.04
C LEU A 716 -37.73 9.23 30.49
N GLY A 717 -36.97 8.69 31.44
CA GLY A 717 -35.68 9.24 31.86
C GLY A 717 -34.68 9.30 30.71
N LEU A 718 -34.59 8.25 29.89
CA LEU A 718 -33.75 8.22 28.69
C LEU A 718 -34.21 9.24 27.64
N ILE A 719 -35.52 9.40 27.42
CA ILE A 719 -36.05 10.44 26.51
C ILE A 719 -35.65 11.83 26.99
N PHE A 720 -35.81 12.10 28.29
CA PHE A 720 -35.42 13.37 28.89
C PHE A 720 -33.91 13.63 28.69
N ILE A 721 -33.07 12.64 28.95
CA ILE A 721 -31.61 12.75 28.81
C ILE A 721 -31.20 12.97 27.34
N LEU A 722 -31.77 12.20 26.40
CA LEU A 722 -31.33 12.19 25.00
C LEU A 722 -31.83 13.40 24.21
N TYR A 723 -33.09 13.81 24.40
CA TYR A 723 -33.75 14.77 23.51
C TYR A 723 -33.86 16.19 24.10
N THR A 724 -33.83 16.36 25.42
CA THR A 724 -33.88 17.70 26.02
C THR A 724 -32.49 18.33 26.12
N ARG A 725 -32.41 19.66 26.07
CA ARG A 725 -31.16 20.40 26.28
C ARG A 725 -30.68 20.30 27.73
N GLN A 726 -31.63 20.30 28.68
CA GLN A 726 -31.34 20.24 30.11
C GLN A 726 -30.76 18.88 30.51
N GLY A 727 -31.38 17.77 30.09
CA GLY A 727 -30.87 16.41 30.34
C GLY A 727 -29.46 16.18 29.78
N ARG A 728 -29.20 16.57 28.52
CA ARG A 728 -27.86 16.51 27.93
C ARG A 728 -26.85 17.38 28.68
N SER A 729 -27.26 18.56 29.14
CA SER A 729 -26.36 19.44 29.90
C SER A 729 -25.95 18.82 31.24
N ILE A 730 -26.89 18.18 31.95
CA ILE A 730 -26.66 17.49 33.23
C ILE A 730 -25.69 16.32 33.04
N VAL A 731 -25.94 15.45 32.06
CA VAL A 731 -25.03 14.32 31.75
C VAL A 731 -23.67 14.82 31.30
N ALA A 732 -23.61 15.87 30.47
CA ALA A 732 -22.35 16.46 30.04
C ALA A 732 -21.57 17.10 31.19
N THR A 733 -22.25 17.69 32.19
CA THR A 733 -21.58 18.16 33.42
C THR A 733 -21.06 16.99 34.24
N VAL A 734 -21.84 15.93 34.44
CA VAL A 734 -21.39 14.73 35.19
C VAL A 734 -20.19 14.07 34.49
N ALA A 735 -20.27 13.87 33.19
CA ALA A 735 -19.18 13.30 32.39
C ALA A 735 -17.94 14.19 32.38
N ARG A 736 -18.10 15.53 32.28
CA ARG A 736 -16.98 16.47 32.40
C ARG A 736 -16.36 16.44 33.79
N SER A 737 -17.16 16.40 34.85
CA SER A 737 -16.68 16.27 36.22
C SER A 737 -15.90 14.96 36.41
N TRP A 738 -16.40 13.84 35.87
CA TRP A 738 -15.72 12.54 35.94
C TRP A 738 -14.41 12.52 35.15
N ARG A 739 -14.42 13.06 33.93
CA ARG A 739 -13.22 13.19 33.09
C ARG A 739 -12.19 14.11 33.76
N TRP A 740 -12.65 15.22 34.33
CA TRP A 740 -11.78 16.15 35.06
C TRP A 740 -11.14 15.47 36.27
N LEU A 741 -11.90 14.69 37.05
CA LEU A 741 -11.40 13.94 38.21
C LEU A 741 -10.33 12.90 37.83
N PHE A 742 -10.60 12.07 36.82
CA PHE A 742 -9.71 10.95 36.49
C PHE A 742 -8.57 11.29 35.55
N VAL A 743 -8.78 12.14 34.55
CA VAL A 743 -7.77 12.43 33.51
C VAL A 743 -7.00 13.70 33.84
N GLU A 744 -7.70 14.75 34.25
CA GLU A 744 -7.08 16.08 34.44
C GLU A 744 -6.47 16.20 35.84
N PHE A 745 -7.17 15.75 36.87
CA PHE A 745 -6.73 15.83 38.26
C PHE A 745 -5.76 14.70 38.63
N LEU A 746 -6.09 13.43 38.40
CA LEU A 746 -5.20 12.32 38.78
C LEU A 746 -3.95 12.17 37.90
N TYR A 747 -4.07 12.34 36.58
CA TYR A 747 -2.95 12.11 35.65
C TYR A 747 -2.14 13.38 35.33
N GLN A 748 -2.80 14.47 34.92
CA GLN A 748 -2.10 15.69 34.51
C GLN A 748 -1.61 16.53 35.70
N ARG A 749 -2.38 16.69 36.79
CA ARG A 749 -1.89 17.47 37.94
C ARG A 749 -0.78 16.76 38.71
N LEU A 750 -0.77 15.43 38.78
CA LEU A 750 0.35 14.67 39.36
C LEU A 750 1.65 14.88 38.56
N THR A 751 1.56 14.86 37.23
CA THR A 751 2.71 15.12 36.35
C THR A 751 3.11 16.60 36.35
N GLN A 752 2.18 17.55 36.26
CA GLN A 752 2.47 18.99 36.35
C GLN A 752 3.01 19.42 37.73
N TRP A 753 2.61 18.75 38.82
CA TRP A 753 3.16 18.99 40.16
C TRP A 753 4.66 18.65 40.23
N LEU A 754 5.08 17.57 39.57
CA LEU A 754 6.49 17.21 39.38
C LEU A 754 7.27 18.23 38.52
N TYR A 755 6.61 18.88 37.56
CA TYR A 755 7.21 19.89 36.67
C TYR A 755 7.02 21.35 37.15
N TRP A 756 6.38 21.56 38.30
CA TRP A 756 6.12 22.90 38.81
C TRP A 756 7.45 23.57 39.17
N GLY A 757 7.67 24.81 38.72
CA GLY A 757 8.98 25.49 38.81
C GLY A 757 9.58 25.65 40.21
N ARG A 758 8.81 25.37 41.29
CA ARG A 758 9.31 25.26 42.67
C ARG A 758 9.71 23.83 43.04
N ALA A 759 8.95 22.82 42.64
CA ALA A 759 9.30 21.40 42.81
C ALA A 759 10.53 21.02 41.96
N ALA A 760 10.61 21.50 40.71
CA ALA A 760 11.78 21.33 39.86
C ALA A 760 13.03 22.08 40.41
N ARG A 761 12.85 23.25 41.07
CA ARG A 761 13.93 23.96 41.78
C ARG A 761 14.40 23.19 43.00
N TRP A 762 13.47 22.60 43.75
CA TRP A 762 13.77 21.74 44.89
C TRP A 762 14.50 20.45 44.46
N LEU A 763 14.05 19.80 43.39
CA LEU A 763 14.75 18.65 42.78
C LEU A 763 16.13 19.00 42.19
N ARG A 764 16.35 20.27 41.80
CA ARG A 764 17.63 20.79 41.30
C ARG A 764 18.59 21.26 42.40
N TYR A 765 18.15 21.36 43.65
CA TYR A 765 19.02 21.75 44.76
C TYR A 765 20.21 20.78 44.85
N PRO A 766 21.47 21.24 45.01
CA PRO A 766 22.64 20.38 44.89
C PRO A 766 22.62 19.17 45.85
N LEU A 767 22.01 19.34 47.03
CA LEU A 767 21.77 18.25 47.99
C LEU A 767 20.69 17.26 47.54
N VAL A 768 19.56 17.75 47.03
CA VAL A 768 18.46 16.90 46.51
C VAL A 768 18.89 16.21 45.22
N ARG A 769 19.68 16.86 44.38
CA ARG A 769 20.27 16.28 43.17
C ARG A 769 21.33 15.23 43.50
N LYS A 770 22.16 15.46 44.51
CA LYS A 770 23.08 14.43 45.04
C LYS A 770 22.29 13.26 45.66
N GLY A 771 21.29 13.51 46.49
CA GLY A 771 20.43 12.47 47.07
C GLY A 771 19.66 11.66 46.02
N SER A 772 19.10 12.33 45.01
CA SER A 772 18.48 11.69 43.86
C SER A 772 19.46 10.81 43.10
N ARG A 773 20.66 11.33 42.79
CA ARG A 773 21.64 10.66 41.93
C ARG A 773 22.38 9.50 42.62
N TYR A 774 22.61 9.60 43.93
CA TYR A 774 23.37 8.61 44.70
C TYR A 774 22.52 7.70 45.58
N LEU A 775 21.26 8.04 45.84
CA LEU A 775 20.39 7.29 46.77
C LEU A 775 19.09 6.84 46.08
N LEU A 776 18.37 7.75 45.42
CA LEU A 776 17.05 7.45 44.85
C LEU A 776 17.13 6.67 43.53
N GLU A 777 17.95 7.13 42.57
CA GLU A 777 18.12 6.48 41.27
C GLU A 777 18.68 5.05 41.37
N PRO A 778 19.74 4.78 42.18
CA PRO A 778 20.23 3.42 42.42
C PRO A 778 19.17 2.50 43.03
N LEU A 779 18.35 3.03 43.96
CA LEU A 779 17.30 2.27 44.62
C LEU A 779 16.18 1.90 43.65
N LEU A 780 15.77 2.81 42.78
CA LEU A 780 14.76 2.53 41.74
C LEU A 780 15.26 1.54 40.69
N ILE A 781 16.51 1.68 40.23
CA ILE A 781 17.13 0.73 39.29
C ILE A 781 17.24 -0.66 39.94
N GLY A 782 17.66 -0.69 41.20
CA GLY A 782 17.73 -1.91 42.01
C GLY A 782 16.38 -2.58 42.23
N LEU A 783 15.34 -1.80 42.51
CA LEU A 783 13.98 -2.28 42.73
C LEU A 783 13.38 -2.94 41.47
N ILE A 784 13.63 -2.34 40.30
CA ILE A 784 13.18 -2.89 39.01
C ILE A 784 13.89 -4.22 38.70
N LEU A 785 15.18 -4.34 39.05
CA LEU A 785 15.95 -5.59 38.91
C LEU A 785 15.52 -6.66 39.92
N ALA A 786 15.05 -6.26 41.10
CA ALA A 786 14.59 -7.16 42.14
C ALA A 786 13.14 -7.65 41.93
N LEU A 787 12.28 -6.89 41.25
CA LEU A 787 10.85 -7.18 41.00
C LEU A 787 10.57 -8.56 40.37
N PRO A 788 11.29 -9.01 39.34
CA PRO A 788 11.13 -10.36 38.77
C PRO A 788 11.51 -11.45 39.77
N LEU A 789 12.52 -11.19 40.61
CA LEU A 789 12.95 -12.12 41.66
C LEU A 789 11.87 -12.25 42.74
N VAL A 790 11.21 -11.15 43.10
CA VAL A 790 10.07 -11.13 44.04
C VAL A 790 8.88 -11.90 43.47
N ALA A 791 8.57 -11.74 42.18
CA ALA A 791 7.48 -12.48 41.51
C ALA A 791 7.76 -13.99 41.46
N ILE A 792 8.98 -14.40 41.13
CA ILE A 792 9.40 -15.82 41.11
C ILE A 792 9.35 -16.44 42.51
N THR A 793 9.72 -15.69 43.56
CA THR A 793 9.63 -16.18 44.94
C THR A 793 8.20 -16.29 45.46
N HIS A 794 7.26 -15.51 44.92
CA HIS A 794 5.84 -15.60 45.28
C HIS A 794 5.18 -16.86 44.71
N ASP A 795 5.53 -17.25 43.49
CA ASP A 795 5.02 -18.48 42.86
C ASP A 795 5.64 -19.78 43.43
N LEU A 796 6.72 -19.69 44.22
CA LEU A 796 7.46 -20.84 44.77
C LEU A 796 7.19 -21.10 46.27
N ASP A 797 6.24 -20.39 46.91
CA ASP A 797 5.82 -20.57 48.32
C ASP A 797 6.99 -20.69 49.32
N LEU A 798 8.08 -19.94 49.12
CA LEU A 798 9.21 -19.92 50.05
C LEU A 798 8.91 -18.99 51.25
N PRO A 799 8.88 -19.50 52.50
CA PRO A 799 8.57 -18.68 53.67
C PRO A 799 9.84 -18.06 54.22
N ILE A 800 10.08 -16.77 53.97
CA ILE A 800 11.27 -16.09 54.51
C ILE A 800 10.96 -14.64 54.90
N GLU A 801 10.79 -14.41 56.21
CA GLU A 801 10.86 -13.08 56.82
C GLU A 801 12.23 -12.45 56.52
N GLY A 802 12.26 -11.30 55.84
CA GLY A 802 13.50 -10.54 55.56
C GLY A 802 14.02 -10.59 54.12
N LEU A 803 13.50 -11.48 53.27
CA LEU A 803 13.87 -11.56 51.85
C LEU A 803 13.59 -10.26 51.06
N PRO A 804 12.49 -9.51 51.29
CA PRO A 804 12.26 -8.21 50.64
C PRO A 804 13.33 -7.17 50.99
N ALA A 805 13.80 -7.14 52.25
CA ALA A 805 14.84 -6.24 52.70
C ALA A 805 16.21 -6.59 52.10
N PHE A 806 16.56 -7.87 52.03
CA PHE A 806 17.79 -8.34 51.37
C PHE A 806 17.78 -8.03 49.86
N LEU A 807 16.65 -8.21 49.18
CA LEU A 807 16.52 -7.88 47.75
C LEU A 807 16.58 -6.36 47.49
N LEU A 808 16.06 -5.54 48.40
CA LEU A 808 16.18 -4.08 48.32
C LEU A 808 17.62 -3.60 48.52
N THR A 809 18.36 -4.18 49.47
CA THR A 809 19.77 -3.80 49.71
C THR A 809 20.68 -4.31 48.60
N LEU A 810 20.52 -5.56 48.16
CA LEU A 810 21.21 -6.13 47.01
C LEU A 810 20.91 -5.33 45.74
N GLY A 811 19.63 -4.99 45.51
CA GLY A 811 19.17 -4.14 44.41
C GLY A 811 19.83 -2.77 44.45
N PHE A 812 19.90 -2.11 45.61
CA PHE A 812 20.55 -0.82 45.78
C PHE A 812 22.04 -0.86 45.46
N ILE A 813 22.76 -1.89 45.93
CA ILE A 813 24.19 -2.09 45.65
C ILE A 813 24.42 -2.31 44.15
N LEU A 814 23.66 -3.23 43.53
CA LEU A 814 23.73 -3.46 42.08
C LEU A 814 23.41 -2.19 41.30
N GLY A 815 22.34 -1.47 41.68
CA GLY A 815 21.93 -0.22 41.05
C GLY A 815 22.98 0.89 41.15
N SER A 816 23.70 0.97 42.28
CA SER A 816 24.78 1.94 42.49
C SER A 816 25.99 1.64 41.61
N ILE A 817 26.40 0.36 41.54
CA ILE A 817 27.47 -0.09 40.65
C ILE A 817 27.10 0.14 39.18
N LEU A 818 25.88 -0.20 38.78
CA LEU A 818 25.39 -0.01 37.41
C LEU A 818 25.33 1.47 37.01
N ARG A 819 24.99 2.38 37.95
CA ARG A 819 24.85 3.82 37.67
C ARG A 819 26.17 4.59 37.71
N ASN A 820 27.11 4.24 38.59
CA ASN A 820 28.34 5.00 38.80
C ASN A 820 29.55 4.48 38.02
N SER A 821 29.57 3.20 37.63
CA SER A 821 30.64 2.64 36.80
C SER A 821 30.54 3.10 35.34
N PRO A 822 31.66 3.39 34.65
CA PRO A 822 31.68 3.68 33.21
C PRO A 822 31.09 2.55 32.36
N PHE A 823 31.25 1.29 32.78
CA PHE A 823 30.72 0.11 32.09
C PHE A 823 29.21 -0.03 32.31
N GLY A 824 28.76 0.11 33.56
CA GLY A 824 27.34 0.07 33.91
C GLY A 824 26.53 1.17 33.23
N ARG A 825 27.08 2.39 33.15
CA ARG A 825 26.45 3.50 32.40
C ARG A 825 26.23 3.16 30.93
N ARG A 826 27.19 2.50 30.27
CA ARG A 826 27.04 2.06 28.87
C ARG A 826 25.94 1.01 28.72
N ILE A 827 25.83 0.05 29.64
CA ILE A 827 24.76 -0.97 29.63
C ILE A 827 23.40 -0.32 29.84
N LEU A 828 23.26 0.53 30.86
CA LEU A 828 22.02 1.22 31.19
C LEU A 828 21.60 2.16 30.04
N ASP A 829 22.57 2.84 29.43
CA ASP A 829 22.36 3.62 28.23
C ASP A 829 21.95 2.75 27.04
N GLY A 830 22.49 1.53 26.88
CA GLY A 830 22.05 0.55 25.88
C GLY A 830 20.61 0.07 26.09
N VAL A 831 20.27 -0.39 27.30
CA VAL A 831 18.93 -0.92 27.65
C VAL A 831 17.85 0.13 27.51
N ILE A 832 18.05 1.33 28.06
CA ILE A 832 17.04 2.39 27.92
C ILE A 832 16.96 2.83 26.45
N THR A 833 18.05 2.74 25.65
CA THR A 833 17.98 3.07 24.21
C THR A 833 17.13 2.04 23.48
N TYR A 834 17.31 0.76 23.81
CA TYR A 834 16.49 -0.32 23.28
C TYR A 834 15.02 -0.16 23.68
N LEU A 835 14.73 0.10 24.97
CA LEU A 835 13.38 0.19 25.51
C LEU A 835 12.64 1.44 25.03
N ALA A 836 13.31 2.60 24.98
CA ALA A 836 12.76 3.81 24.37
C ALA A 836 12.65 3.69 22.84
N GLY A 837 13.48 2.86 22.20
CA GLY A 837 13.37 2.51 20.79
C GLY A 837 12.14 1.64 20.54
N PHE A 838 11.93 0.62 21.36
CA PHE A 838 10.75 -0.26 21.35
C PHE A 838 9.48 0.53 21.62
N TRP A 839 9.43 1.34 22.68
CA TRP A 839 8.23 2.10 23.04
C TRP A 839 7.90 3.21 22.04
N ARG A 840 8.91 3.90 21.46
CA ARG A 840 8.66 4.83 20.35
C ARG A 840 8.17 4.11 19.09
N ARG A 841 8.67 2.90 18.83
CA ARG A 841 8.19 2.06 17.73
C ARG A 841 6.75 1.57 17.95
N VAL A 842 6.32 1.44 19.21
CA VAL A 842 4.96 1.01 19.58
C VAL A 842 3.97 2.19 19.69
N HIS A 843 4.36 3.32 20.27
CA HIS A 843 3.44 4.39 20.65
C HIS A 843 3.11 5.39 19.53
N HIS A 844 4.00 5.59 18.54
CA HIS A 844 3.82 6.64 17.53
C HIS A 844 3.08 6.22 16.25
N THR A 845 2.76 4.94 16.07
CA THR A 845 2.11 4.44 14.83
C THR A 845 1.24 3.18 15.04
N LEU A 846 1.64 2.24 15.91
CA LEU A 846 1.07 0.88 15.90
C LEU A 846 -0.40 0.74 16.30
N LEU A 847 -0.96 1.50 17.26
CA LEU A 847 -2.35 1.24 17.71
C LEU A 847 -3.39 1.57 16.64
N VAL A 848 -3.12 2.63 15.89
CA VAL A 848 -3.97 3.09 14.81
C VAL A 848 -3.69 2.32 13.53
N ASP A 849 -2.43 2.09 13.22
CA ASP A 849 -2.05 1.19 12.13
C ASP A 849 -2.63 -0.19 12.37
N LEU A 850 -2.71 -0.66 13.62
CA LEU A 850 -3.38 -1.90 13.99
C LEU A 850 -4.89 -1.81 13.73
N PHE A 851 -5.56 -0.71 14.06
CA PHE A 851 -6.98 -0.53 13.76
C PHE A 851 -7.25 -0.61 12.24
N HIS A 852 -6.52 0.14 11.43
CA HIS A 852 -6.67 0.10 9.97
C HIS A 852 -6.22 -1.23 9.39
N TRP A 853 -5.11 -1.79 9.88
CA TRP A 853 -4.64 -3.11 9.46
C TRP A 853 -5.68 -4.18 9.76
N VAL A 854 -6.36 -4.11 10.90
CA VAL A 854 -7.49 -4.98 11.24
C VAL A 854 -8.63 -4.76 10.25
N MET A 855 -9.07 -3.51 10.01
CA MET A 855 -10.13 -3.23 9.02
C MET A 855 -9.76 -3.71 7.62
N ASP A 856 -8.55 -3.43 7.15
CA ASP A 856 -8.02 -3.84 5.86
C ASP A 856 -7.85 -5.35 5.78
N LEU A 857 -7.47 -6.01 6.87
CA LEU A 857 -7.42 -7.47 6.96
C LEU A 857 -8.82 -8.06 6.79
N PHE A 858 -9.81 -7.61 7.56
CA PHE A 858 -11.18 -8.11 7.46
C PHE A 858 -11.82 -7.77 6.11
N ASN A 859 -11.61 -6.56 5.60
CA ASN A 859 -12.01 -6.18 4.25
C ASN A 859 -11.36 -7.13 3.23
N ARG A 860 -10.04 -7.33 3.24
CA ARG A 860 -9.36 -8.26 2.32
C ARG A 860 -9.87 -9.69 2.46
N LEU A 861 -10.14 -10.16 3.68
CA LEU A 861 -10.70 -11.49 3.93
C LEU A 861 -12.10 -11.63 3.32
N MET A 862 -12.99 -10.68 3.57
CA MET A 862 -14.35 -10.67 3.02
C MET A 862 -14.34 -10.57 1.49
N HIS A 863 -13.57 -9.63 0.93
CA HIS A 863 -13.37 -9.53 -0.52
C HIS A 863 -12.79 -10.85 -1.08
N GLY A 864 -11.88 -11.50 -0.36
CA GLY A 864 -11.31 -12.78 -0.75
C GLY A 864 -12.34 -13.93 -0.75
N VAL A 865 -13.24 -13.97 0.23
CA VAL A 865 -14.36 -14.93 0.27
C VAL A 865 -15.28 -14.69 -0.92
N GLU A 866 -15.69 -13.44 -1.13
CA GLU A 866 -16.58 -13.03 -2.23
C GLU A 866 -15.99 -13.35 -3.60
N GLN A 867 -14.72 -13.00 -3.82
CA GLN A 867 -14.02 -13.28 -5.08
C GLN A 867 -13.89 -14.77 -5.34
N ARG A 868 -13.61 -15.59 -4.31
CA ARG A 868 -13.56 -17.05 -4.45
C ARG A 868 -14.94 -17.62 -4.80
N LEU A 869 -15.99 -17.17 -4.12
CA LEU A 869 -17.35 -17.61 -4.39
C LEU A 869 -17.77 -17.22 -5.82
N HIS A 870 -17.49 -15.98 -6.24
CA HIS A 870 -17.74 -15.52 -7.59
C HIS A 870 -16.93 -16.28 -8.64
N ARG A 871 -15.67 -16.63 -8.33
CA ARG A 871 -14.82 -17.43 -9.22
C ARG A 871 -15.41 -18.81 -9.48
N VAL A 872 -15.94 -19.48 -8.46
CA VAL A 872 -16.63 -20.76 -8.67
C VAL A 872 -17.92 -20.54 -9.47
N ASP A 873 -18.63 -19.45 -9.20
CA ASP A 873 -19.83 -19.06 -9.95
C ASP A 873 -19.58 -18.85 -11.45
N GLU A 874 -18.41 -18.31 -11.80
CA GLU A 874 -17.92 -18.20 -13.16
C GLU A 874 -17.44 -19.52 -13.74
N LEU A 875 -16.78 -20.39 -12.96
CA LEU A 875 -16.35 -21.71 -13.43
C LEU A 875 -17.56 -22.58 -13.81
N VAL A 876 -18.69 -22.38 -13.13
CA VAL A 876 -19.96 -23.05 -13.43
C VAL A 876 -20.72 -22.38 -14.60
N SER A 877 -20.24 -21.24 -15.13
CA SER A 877 -20.80 -20.66 -16.36
C SER A 877 -20.45 -21.49 -17.59
N HIS A 878 -21.33 -21.48 -18.59
CA HIS A 878 -21.20 -22.26 -19.82
C HIS A 878 -20.64 -21.40 -20.95
N HIS A 879 -19.71 -21.96 -21.74
CA HIS A 879 -19.28 -21.38 -23.02
C HIS A 879 -19.71 -22.26 -24.21
N ARG A 880 -19.86 -21.65 -25.40
CA ARG A 880 -20.37 -22.33 -26.60
C ARG A 880 -19.53 -23.53 -27.06
N ASP A 881 -18.22 -23.50 -26.83
CA ASP A 881 -17.29 -24.55 -27.27
C ASP A 881 -17.09 -25.69 -26.24
N GLU A 882 -17.99 -25.84 -25.24
CA GLU A 882 -17.89 -26.90 -24.23
C GLU A 882 -18.30 -28.28 -24.74
N ARG A 883 -17.59 -29.32 -24.26
CA ARG A 883 -18.03 -30.71 -24.43
C ARG A 883 -19.35 -30.94 -23.68
N GLN A 884 -20.27 -31.71 -24.29
CA GLN A 884 -21.60 -31.98 -23.72
C GLN A 884 -21.57 -32.54 -22.29
N SER A 885 -20.58 -33.39 -21.96
CA SER A 885 -20.42 -33.94 -20.60
C SER A 885 -20.16 -32.86 -19.55
N VAL A 886 -19.32 -31.88 -19.86
CA VAL A 886 -19.01 -30.74 -18.98
C VAL A 886 -20.24 -29.86 -18.78
N MET A 887 -21.01 -29.65 -19.84
CA MET A 887 -22.25 -28.86 -19.79
C MET A 887 -23.26 -29.46 -18.81
N VAL A 888 -23.47 -30.80 -18.85
CA VAL A 888 -24.41 -31.51 -17.96
C VAL A 888 -23.96 -31.44 -16.51
N ILE A 889 -22.67 -31.67 -16.23
CA ILE A 889 -22.11 -31.58 -14.88
C ILE A 889 -22.29 -30.18 -14.32
N LYS A 890 -21.92 -29.13 -15.07
CA LYS A 890 -22.10 -27.74 -14.66
C LYS A 890 -23.57 -27.39 -14.43
N ALA A 891 -24.49 -27.92 -15.24
CA ALA A 891 -25.93 -27.68 -15.09
C ALA A 891 -26.50 -28.29 -13.79
N ALA A 892 -25.98 -29.43 -13.34
CA ALA A 892 -26.38 -30.07 -12.09
C ALA A 892 -25.74 -29.39 -10.86
N VAL A 893 -24.45 -29.03 -10.94
CA VAL A 893 -23.71 -28.40 -9.84
C VAL A 893 -24.17 -26.95 -9.60
N GLY A 894 -24.55 -26.22 -10.64
CA GLY A 894 -24.89 -24.79 -10.53
C GLY A 894 -25.98 -24.45 -9.50
N PRO A 895 -27.16 -25.11 -9.50
CA PRO A 895 -28.18 -24.86 -8.49
C PRO A 895 -27.73 -25.15 -7.06
N VAL A 896 -27.04 -26.29 -6.83
CA VAL A 896 -26.54 -26.69 -5.52
C VAL A 896 -25.51 -25.67 -5.02
N TRP A 897 -24.56 -25.30 -5.88
CA TRP A 897 -23.53 -24.32 -5.57
C TRP A 897 -24.11 -22.96 -5.18
N ARG A 898 -25.19 -22.49 -5.82
CA ARG A 898 -25.84 -21.23 -5.44
C ARG A 898 -26.39 -21.25 -4.02
N VAL A 899 -26.99 -22.37 -3.60
CA VAL A 899 -27.49 -22.51 -2.22
C VAL A 899 -26.32 -22.49 -1.24
N CYS A 900 -25.24 -23.24 -1.53
CA CYS A 900 -24.03 -23.24 -0.72
C CYS A 900 -23.37 -21.85 -0.66
N SER A 901 -23.25 -21.16 -1.80
CA SER A 901 -22.67 -19.82 -1.89
C SER A 901 -23.45 -18.80 -1.06
N TYR A 902 -24.78 -18.86 -1.08
CA TYR A 902 -25.63 -18.03 -0.25
C TYR A 902 -25.45 -18.32 1.25
N LEU A 903 -25.41 -19.59 1.63
CA LEU A 903 -25.17 -19.99 3.02
C LEU A 903 -23.81 -19.51 3.53
N ILE A 904 -22.75 -19.66 2.72
CA ILE A 904 -21.41 -19.21 3.08
C ILE A 904 -21.36 -17.69 3.25
N HIS A 905 -21.98 -16.91 2.35
CA HIS A 905 -22.07 -15.45 2.50
C HIS A 905 -22.82 -15.07 3.78
N PHE A 906 -23.95 -15.72 4.07
CA PHE A 906 -24.72 -15.47 5.28
C PHE A 906 -23.87 -15.70 6.55
N TYR A 907 -23.21 -16.86 6.67
CA TYR A 907 -22.35 -17.14 7.83
C TYR A 907 -21.18 -16.18 7.91
N ALA A 908 -20.52 -15.88 6.79
CA ALA A 908 -19.37 -14.99 6.77
C ALA A 908 -19.73 -13.55 7.18
N ALA A 909 -20.75 -12.95 6.55
CA ALA A 909 -21.09 -11.54 6.74
C ALA A 909 -21.95 -11.26 7.99
N VAL A 910 -22.87 -12.17 8.33
CA VAL A 910 -23.84 -11.93 9.44
C VAL A 910 -23.33 -12.45 10.78
N LEU A 911 -22.61 -13.57 10.78
CA LEU A 911 -22.24 -14.27 12.02
C LEU A 911 -20.74 -14.13 12.34
N VAL A 912 -19.88 -14.53 11.40
CA VAL A 912 -18.42 -14.60 11.63
C VAL A 912 -17.78 -13.21 11.66
N GLU A 913 -18.04 -12.36 10.65
CA GLU A 913 -17.39 -11.05 10.56
C GLU A 913 -17.63 -10.19 11.80
N PRO A 914 -18.88 -10.01 12.30
CA PRO A 914 -19.10 -9.19 13.49
C PRO A 914 -18.51 -9.78 14.78
N GLN A 915 -18.47 -11.12 14.90
CA GLN A 915 -17.94 -11.80 16.09
C GLN A 915 -16.42 -11.71 16.17
N VAL A 916 -15.72 -11.89 15.05
CA VAL A 916 -14.24 -11.96 15.03
C VAL A 916 -13.62 -10.58 14.84
N ASN A 917 -14.28 -9.66 14.14
CA ASN A 917 -13.77 -8.31 13.95
C ASN A 917 -13.87 -7.52 15.27
N PRO A 918 -12.75 -7.18 15.95
CA PRO A 918 -12.78 -6.53 17.25
C PRO A 918 -13.51 -5.17 17.22
N ILE A 919 -13.51 -4.50 16.07
CA ILE A 919 -14.13 -3.19 15.87
C ILE A 919 -15.66 -3.30 15.84
N LYS A 920 -16.18 -4.36 15.22
CA LYS A 920 -17.63 -4.65 15.22
C LYS A 920 -18.04 -5.37 16.50
N HIS A 921 -17.14 -6.16 17.08
CA HIS A 921 -17.39 -7.00 18.24
C HIS A 921 -17.57 -6.16 19.52
N VAL A 922 -16.63 -5.27 19.82
CA VAL A 922 -16.58 -4.56 21.12
C VAL A 922 -17.84 -3.72 21.41
N PRO A 923 -18.40 -2.92 20.48
CA PRO A 923 -19.51 -2.03 20.82
C PRO A 923 -20.84 -2.73 21.12
N VAL A 924 -21.16 -3.83 20.41
CA VAL A 924 -22.49 -4.47 20.45
C VAL A 924 -22.41 -5.96 20.75
N VAL A 925 -21.54 -6.70 20.04
CA VAL A 925 -21.48 -8.16 20.15
C VAL A 925 -21.01 -8.59 21.52
N LEU A 926 -20.03 -7.91 22.12
CA LEU A 926 -19.55 -8.22 23.47
C LEU A 926 -20.68 -8.14 24.52
N VAL A 927 -21.59 -7.16 24.35
CA VAL A 927 -22.75 -7.02 25.22
C VAL A 927 -23.75 -8.15 24.93
N ALA A 928 -24.03 -8.42 23.65
CA ALA A 928 -24.91 -9.51 23.25
C ALA A 928 -24.41 -10.89 23.73
N ASP A 929 -23.12 -11.18 23.61
CA ASP A 929 -22.46 -12.40 24.12
C ASP A 929 -22.76 -12.60 25.60
N LYS A 930 -22.48 -11.59 26.42
CA LYS A 930 -22.71 -11.64 27.86
C LYS A 930 -24.18 -11.85 28.22
N LEU A 931 -25.08 -11.26 27.44
CA LEU A 931 -26.52 -11.41 27.63
C LEU A 931 -27.04 -12.77 27.12
N MET A 932 -26.43 -13.35 26.09
CA MET A 932 -26.90 -14.57 25.42
C MET A 932 -26.34 -15.87 26.04
N ILE A 933 -25.20 -15.83 26.72
CA ILE A 933 -24.56 -17.00 27.36
C ILE A 933 -25.56 -17.87 28.17
N PRO A 934 -26.46 -17.31 29.00
CA PRO A 934 -27.44 -18.12 29.74
C PRO A 934 -28.43 -18.88 28.85
N PHE A 935 -28.66 -18.42 27.63
CA PHE A 935 -29.63 -18.99 26.68
C PHE A 935 -29.02 -20.01 25.71
N PHE A 936 -27.69 -20.09 25.61
CA PHE A 936 -27.00 -20.99 24.67
C PHE A 936 -27.40 -22.46 24.78
N PRO A 937 -27.58 -23.06 25.99
CA PRO A 937 -28.02 -24.46 26.08
C PRO A 937 -29.39 -24.69 25.46
N VAL A 938 -30.35 -23.81 25.74
CA VAL A 938 -31.73 -23.90 25.22
C VAL A 938 -31.74 -23.73 23.70
N MET A 939 -31.00 -22.75 23.17
CA MET A 939 -30.87 -22.52 21.73
C MET A 939 -30.23 -23.70 21.01
N THR A 940 -29.22 -24.33 21.62
CA THR A 940 -28.53 -25.49 21.04
C THR A 940 -29.46 -26.70 20.94
N VAL A 941 -30.22 -26.99 22.01
CA VAL A 941 -31.21 -28.08 22.01
C VAL A 941 -32.30 -27.84 20.97
N ALA A 942 -32.83 -26.60 20.89
CA ALA A 942 -33.85 -26.25 19.92
C ALA A 942 -33.36 -26.39 18.47
N LEU A 943 -32.13 -25.94 18.18
CA LEU A 943 -31.55 -26.05 16.84
C LEU A 943 -31.23 -27.50 16.46
N LEU A 944 -30.74 -28.31 17.40
CA LEU A 944 -30.54 -29.75 17.20
C LEU A 944 -31.85 -30.47 16.88
N ALA A 945 -32.94 -30.15 17.59
CA ALA A 945 -34.25 -30.72 17.33
C ALA A 945 -34.75 -30.43 15.89
N LEU A 946 -34.37 -29.27 15.32
CA LEU A 946 -34.70 -28.89 13.95
C LEU A 946 -33.79 -29.56 12.90
N LEU A 947 -32.50 -29.75 13.19
CA LEU A 947 -31.51 -30.27 12.22
C LEU A 947 -31.43 -31.79 12.17
N ASN A 948 -31.58 -32.48 13.30
CA ASN A 948 -31.46 -33.95 13.39
C ASN A 948 -32.40 -34.74 12.44
N PRO A 949 -33.61 -34.26 12.09
CA PRO A 949 -34.48 -34.94 11.12
C PRO A 949 -33.95 -34.92 9.68
N VAL A 950 -33.08 -33.97 9.32
CA VAL A 950 -32.62 -33.74 7.94
C VAL A 950 -31.15 -34.10 7.76
N LEU A 951 -30.33 -33.91 8.79
CA LEU A 951 -28.88 -34.07 8.74
C LEU A 951 -28.39 -35.09 9.78
N PRO A 952 -27.36 -35.89 9.44
CA PRO A 952 -26.70 -36.78 10.41
C PRO A 952 -26.16 -36.03 11.64
N VAL A 953 -26.16 -36.70 12.80
CA VAL A 953 -25.76 -36.11 14.09
C VAL A 953 -24.34 -35.53 14.07
N PHE A 954 -23.41 -36.17 13.35
CA PHE A 954 -22.03 -35.67 13.24
C PHE A 954 -21.90 -34.38 12.43
N ILE A 955 -22.94 -33.97 11.68
CA ILE A 955 -23.02 -32.68 11.00
C ILE A 955 -23.89 -31.71 11.80
N SER A 956 -25.04 -32.17 12.32
CA SER A 956 -25.98 -31.31 13.04
C SER A 956 -25.42 -30.76 14.35
N LEU A 957 -24.66 -31.55 15.11
CA LEU A 957 -24.05 -31.13 16.38
C LEU A 957 -23.03 -30.00 16.19
N PRO A 958 -21.96 -30.15 15.36
CA PRO A 958 -21.03 -29.05 15.15
C PRO A 958 -21.70 -27.84 14.49
N LEU A 959 -22.65 -28.05 13.57
CA LEU A 959 -23.38 -26.95 12.94
C LEU A 959 -24.22 -26.18 13.96
N ALA A 960 -24.93 -26.86 14.86
CA ALA A 960 -25.74 -26.23 15.89
C ALA A 960 -24.87 -25.46 16.89
N THR A 961 -23.81 -26.08 17.39
CA THR A 961 -22.87 -25.45 18.33
C THR A 961 -22.21 -24.22 17.73
N VAL A 962 -21.69 -24.30 16.49
CA VAL A 962 -21.08 -23.16 15.80
C VAL A 962 -22.10 -22.05 15.56
N THR A 963 -23.33 -22.38 15.16
CA THR A 963 -24.37 -21.38 14.89
C THR A 963 -24.81 -20.66 16.16
N VAL A 964 -24.98 -21.37 17.29
CA VAL A 964 -25.32 -20.75 18.57
C VAL A 964 -24.17 -19.90 19.09
N PHE A 965 -22.94 -20.40 19.02
CA PHE A 965 -21.75 -19.66 19.43
C PHE A 965 -21.55 -18.36 18.63
N LEU A 966 -21.85 -18.37 17.33
CA LEU A 966 -21.74 -17.18 16.48
C LEU A 966 -23.03 -16.33 16.44
N SER A 967 -24.12 -16.78 17.07
CA SER A 967 -25.41 -16.07 17.04
C SER A 967 -25.37 -14.65 17.61
N PRO A 968 -24.54 -14.30 18.61
CA PRO A 968 -24.41 -12.91 19.06
C PRO A 968 -23.90 -11.96 17.97
N GLY A 969 -23.12 -12.49 17.01
CA GLY A 969 -22.68 -11.78 15.82
C GLY A 969 -23.83 -11.17 15.01
N LEU A 970 -25.01 -11.80 15.00
CA LEU A 970 -26.23 -11.27 14.36
C LEU A 970 -26.61 -9.89 14.91
N PHE A 971 -26.49 -9.65 16.23
CA PHE A 971 -26.80 -8.35 16.82
C PHE A 971 -25.76 -7.29 16.43
N GLY A 972 -24.50 -7.69 16.31
CA GLY A 972 -23.46 -6.84 15.73
C GLY A 972 -23.81 -6.44 14.30
N PHE A 973 -24.12 -7.41 13.44
CA PHE A 973 -24.58 -7.17 12.07
C PHE A 973 -25.78 -6.21 12.04
N LEU A 974 -26.85 -6.50 12.79
CA LEU A 974 -28.05 -5.66 12.84
C LEU A 974 -27.74 -4.23 13.30
N GLY A 975 -26.93 -4.06 14.35
CA GLY A 975 -26.58 -2.73 14.87
C GLY A 975 -25.86 -1.87 13.83
N TRP A 976 -24.93 -2.45 13.08
CA TRP A 976 -24.20 -1.75 12.02
C TRP A 976 -25.07 -1.53 10.78
N GLU A 977 -25.83 -2.53 10.35
CA GLU A 977 -26.67 -2.45 9.15
C GLU A 977 -27.85 -1.49 9.31
N LEU A 978 -28.50 -1.46 10.49
CA LEU A 978 -29.55 -0.48 10.78
C LEU A 978 -29.00 0.95 10.82
N LYS A 979 -27.77 1.13 11.33
CA LYS A 979 -27.08 2.42 11.31
C LYS A 979 -26.78 2.88 9.88
N GLU A 980 -26.36 1.98 8.99
CA GLU A 980 -26.15 2.33 7.58
C GLU A 980 -27.47 2.60 6.85
N ASN A 981 -28.52 1.81 7.11
CA ASN A 981 -29.86 2.05 6.53
C ASN A 981 -30.45 3.40 6.96
N TRP A 982 -30.19 3.83 8.21
CA TRP A 982 -30.59 5.15 8.70
C TRP A 982 -29.99 6.30 7.85
N LYS A 983 -28.73 6.15 7.41
CA LYS A 983 -28.01 7.14 6.60
C LYS A 983 -28.49 7.17 5.14
N LEU A 984 -29.35 6.27 4.67
CA LEU A 984 -29.80 6.31 3.28
C LEU A 984 -30.76 7.44 2.97
N TYR A 985 -31.50 7.91 3.98
CA TYR A 985 -32.56 8.89 3.81
C TYR A 985 -32.05 10.31 4.01
N ARG A 986 -32.41 11.21 3.08
CA ARG A 986 -31.98 12.62 3.09
C ARG A 986 -32.32 13.33 4.40
N ALA A 987 -33.51 13.10 4.95
CA ALA A 987 -34.00 13.76 6.18
C ALA A 987 -33.23 13.37 7.47
N ASN A 988 -32.41 12.31 7.43
CA ASN A 988 -31.62 11.86 8.57
C ASN A 988 -30.23 12.47 8.63
N HIS A 989 -29.84 13.27 7.65
CA HIS A 989 -28.55 13.93 7.59
C HIS A 989 -28.63 15.39 8.05
N PRO A 990 -27.56 15.92 8.67
CA PRO A 990 -27.46 17.34 8.97
C PRO A 990 -27.35 18.15 7.66
N ASP A 991 -27.89 19.38 7.63
CA ASP A 991 -27.86 20.31 6.48
C ASP A 991 -26.45 20.83 6.12
N ARG A 992 -25.38 20.16 6.55
CA ARG A 992 -24.00 20.54 6.31
C ARG A 992 -23.48 19.84 5.06
N VAL A 993 -22.66 20.57 4.29
CA VAL A 993 -21.88 20.02 3.18
C VAL A 993 -21.03 18.86 3.72
N GLN A 994 -21.15 17.69 3.10
CA GLN A 994 -20.43 16.51 3.54
C GLN A 994 -19.05 16.44 2.89
N PRO A 995 -18.04 15.94 3.61
CA PRO A 995 -16.74 15.72 3.03
C PRO A 995 -16.84 14.69 1.90
N ALA A 996 -16.26 15.02 0.76
CA ALA A 996 -16.14 14.07 -0.33
C ALA A 996 -14.97 13.13 -0.03
N CYS A 997 -15.26 11.83 -0.04
CA CYS A 997 -14.28 10.77 0.07
C CYS A 997 -13.79 10.38 -1.33
N PHE A 998 -12.49 10.35 -1.54
CA PHE A 998 -11.86 9.89 -2.77
C PHE A 998 -10.61 9.04 -2.46
N GLY A 999 -10.05 8.38 -3.48
CA GLY A 999 -8.95 7.44 -3.28
C GLY A 999 -9.38 6.02 -2.86
N PRO A 1000 -8.45 5.06 -2.90
CA PRO A 1000 -8.74 3.63 -2.64
C PRO A 1000 -9.20 3.37 -1.20
N GLN A 1001 -8.87 4.24 -0.26
CA GLN A 1001 -9.23 4.13 1.17
C GLN A 1001 -10.44 5.00 1.54
N GLY A 1002 -11.01 5.77 0.61
CA GLY A 1002 -12.16 6.65 0.87
C GLY A 1002 -11.82 7.84 1.77
N GLU A 1003 -10.71 8.52 1.46
CA GLU A 1003 -10.14 9.59 2.28
C GLU A 1003 -10.62 10.97 1.84
N THR A 1004 -10.60 11.92 2.77
CA THR A 1004 -10.81 13.35 2.48
C THR A 1004 -9.50 14.01 2.07
N LEU A 1005 -9.53 15.16 1.39
CA LEU A 1005 -8.28 15.88 1.04
C LEU A 1005 -7.51 16.31 2.28
N TYR A 1006 -8.22 16.67 3.36
CA TYR A 1006 -7.60 16.96 4.65
C TYR A 1006 -6.88 15.75 5.23
N SER A 1007 -7.53 14.58 5.26
CA SER A 1007 -6.90 13.34 5.74
C SER A 1007 -5.82 12.83 4.79
N LEU A 1008 -5.85 13.17 3.50
CA LEU A 1008 -4.79 12.82 2.55
C LEU A 1008 -3.49 13.59 2.84
N LEU A 1009 -3.60 14.89 3.15
CA LEU A 1009 -2.46 15.80 3.33
C LEU A 1009 -1.92 15.84 4.76
N ARG A 1010 -2.77 15.67 5.78
CA ARG A 1010 -2.35 15.81 7.18
C ARG A 1010 -1.54 14.60 7.65
N PRO A 1011 -0.26 14.74 8.00
CA PRO A 1011 0.48 13.66 8.64
C PRO A 1011 -0.16 13.34 9.98
N GLY A 1012 -0.56 12.09 10.19
CA GLY A 1012 -1.19 11.66 11.43
C GLY A 1012 -1.28 10.15 11.50
N PHE A 1013 -1.78 9.66 12.62
CA PHE A 1013 -1.99 8.23 12.78
C PHE A 1013 -3.02 7.68 11.78
N HIS A 1014 -4.09 8.43 11.52
CA HIS A 1014 -5.20 8.05 10.62
C HIS A 1014 -5.27 8.91 9.34
N SER A 1015 -4.17 9.59 8.99
CA SER A 1015 -4.13 10.58 7.91
C SER A 1015 -2.71 10.75 7.37
N GLY A 1016 -2.57 11.22 6.15
CA GLY A 1016 -1.29 11.55 5.55
C GLY A 1016 -0.80 10.49 4.58
N THR A 1017 -1.71 9.87 3.82
CA THR A 1017 -1.35 8.90 2.78
C THR A 1017 -0.43 9.48 1.73
N LEU A 1018 -0.60 10.75 1.36
CA LEU A 1018 0.31 11.43 0.45
C LEU A 1018 1.70 11.64 1.10
N PRO A 1019 1.84 12.25 2.30
CA PRO A 1019 3.11 12.30 3.01
C PRO A 1019 3.78 10.92 3.18
N GLN A 1020 3.00 9.88 3.49
CA GLN A 1020 3.50 8.53 3.68
C GLN A 1020 3.99 7.92 2.37
N ALA A 1021 3.26 8.09 1.26
CA ALA A 1021 3.70 7.61 -0.06
C ALA A 1021 5.01 8.27 -0.49
N PHE A 1022 5.16 9.58 -0.27
CA PHE A 1022 6.44 10.28 -0.49
C PHE A 1022 7.54 9.77 0.46
N ALA A 1023 7.23 9.49 1.72
CA ALA A 1023 8.18 8.92 2.67
C ALA A 1023 8.65 7.51 2.27
N ASP A 1024 7.73 6.65 1.83
CA ASP A 1024 8.04 5.31 1.32
C ASP A 1024 8.94 5.39 0.08
N LEU A 1025 8.63 6.30 -0.86
CA LEU A 1025 9.44 6.51 -2.06
C LEU A 1025 10.86 6.97 -1.71
N ARG A 1026 11.00 7.99 -0.86
CA ARG A 1026 12.30 8.47 -0.37
C ARG A 1026 13.06 7.37 0.36
N GLN A 1027 12.37 6.55 1.16
CA GLN A 1027 12.97 5.43 1.87
C GLN A 1027 13.55 4.40 0.91
N VAL A 1028 12.82 4.03 -0.16
CA VAL A 1028 13.31 3.08 -1.15
C VAL A 1028 14.54 3.63 -1.88
N ILE A 1029 14.49 4.88 -2.37
CA ILE A 1029 15.62 5.53 -3.04
C ILE A 1029 16.84 5.58 -2.10
N SER A 1030 16.63 5.94 -0.83
CA SER A 1030 17.71 5.97 0.16
C SER A 1030 18.30 4.58 0.42
N LEU A 1031 17.45 3.55 0.51
CA LEU A 1031 17.86 2.18 0.78
C LEU A 1031 18.63 1.57 -0.40
N GLU A 1032 18.19 1.86 -1.62
CA GLU A 1032 18.90 1.49 -2.85
C GLU A 1032 20.28 2.13 -2.91
N ASN A 1033 20.37 3.45 -2.68
CA ASN A 1033 21.64 4.15 -2.60
C ASN A 1033 22.54 3.59 -1.48
N ASP A 1034 21.97 3.31 -0.31
CA ASP A 1034 22.72 2.81 0.84
C ASP A 1034 23.27 1.40 0.54
N GLN A 1035 22.45 0.49 0.01
CA GLN A 1035 22.86 -0.88 -0.30
C GLN A 1035 23.64 -1.03 -1.62
N GLN A 1036 23.64 0.01 -2.48
CA GLN A 1036 24.19 -0.03 -3.84
C GLN A 1036 23.65 -1.20 -4.66
N HIS A 1037 22.36 -1.49 -4.48
CA HIS A 1037 21.67 -2.61 -5.11
C HIS A 1037 20.28 -2.16 -5.54
N PRO A 1038 19.91 -2.34 -6.83
CA PRO A 1038 18.62 -1.90 -7.33
C PRO A 1038 17.50 -2.71 -6.70
N TYR A 1039 16.44 -2.03 -6.26
CA TYR A 1039 15.22 -2.66 -5.76
C TYR A 1039 14.02 -2.31 -6.65
N PRO A 1040 14.02 -2.76 -7.92
CA PRO A 1040 13.07 -2.32 -8.93
C PRO A 1040 11.61 -2.54 -8.50
N GLN A 1041 11.33 -3.68 -7.86
CA GLN A 1041 10.00 -4.01 -7.37
C GLN A 1041 9.51 -3.04 -6.27
N ARG A 1042 10.35 -2.69 -5.31
CA ARG A 1042 9.96 -1.80 -4.21
C ARG A 1042 9.82 -0.35 -4.70
N LEU A 1043 10.70 0.06 -5.61
CA LEU A 1043 10.64 1.39 -6.22
C LEU A 1043 9.34 1.56 -7.01
N ARG A 1044 8.99 0.57 -7.85
CA ARG A 1044 7.72 0.56 -8.58
C ARG A 1044 6.50 0.48 -7.68
N GLN A 1045 6.56 -0.25 -6.56
CA GLN A 1045 5.44 -0.27 -5.60
C GLN A 1045 5.22 1.11 -4.98
N ALA A 1046 6.29 1.83 -4.62
CA ALA A 1046 6.20 3.18 -4.09
C ALA A 1046 5.71 4.18 -5.16
N GLU A 1047 6.22 4.07 -6.39
CA GLU A 1047 5.78 4.85 -7.54
C GLU A 1047 4.29 4.60 -7.86
N ALA A 1048 3.88 3.33 -7.98
CA ALA A 1048 2.50 2.96 -8.25
C ALA A 1048 1.54 3.46 -7.16
N ARG A 1049 1.92 3.35 -5.88
CA ARG A 1049 1.11 3.89 -4.77
C ARG A 1049 0.88 5.39 -4.93
N LEU A 1050 1.91 6.14 -5.31
CA LEU A 1050 1.80 7.59 -5.50
C LEU A 1050 1.00 7.94 -6.77
N SER A 1051 1.25 7.25 -7.88
CA SER A 1051 0.49 7.39 -9.13
C SER A 1051 -0.99 7.07 -8.93
N GLU A 1052 -1.34 6.02 -8.18
CA GLU A 1052 -2.74 5.69 -7.85
C GLU A 1052 -3.44 6.81 -7.06
N ILE A 1053 -2.73 7.45 -6.12
CA ILE A 1053 -3.26 8.60 -5.37
C ILE A 1053 -3.48 9.80 -6.30
N LEU A 1054 -2.52 10.10 -7.17
CA LEU A 1054 -2.62 11.20 -8.15
C LEU A 1054 -3.72 10.95 -9.18
N GLU A 1055 -3.85 9.72 -9.69
CA GLU A 1055 -4.93 9.32 -10.60
C GLU A 1055 -6.30 9.42 -9.91
N ALA A 1056 -6.41 9.02 -8.63
CA ALA A 1056 -7.65 9.15 -7.89
C ALA A 1056 -8.05 10.61 -7.63
N LEU A 1057 -7.08 11.48 -7.35
CA LEU A 1057 -7.27 12.94 -7.25
C LEU A 1057 -7.70 13.53 -8.58
N SER A 1058 -7.06 13.13 -9.68
CA SER A 1058 -7.41 13.57 -11.03
C SER A 1058 -8.82 13.14 -11.42
N ALA A 1059 -9.17 11.88 -11.14
CA ALA A 1059 -10.54 11.39 -11.34
C ALA A 1059 -11.55 12.16 -10.47
N PHE A 1060 -11.20 12.50 -9.23
CA PHE A 1060 -12.04 13.27 -8.33
C PHE A 1060 -12.31 14.70 -8.86
N VAL A 1061 -11.27 15.42 -9.28
CA VAL A 1061 -11.40 16.76 -9.88
C VAL A 1061 -12.22 16.71 -11.16
N ASN A 1062 -11.95 15.77 -12.04
CA ASN A 1062 -12.71 15.62 -13.29
C ASN A 1062 -14.19 15.33 -13.03
N ARG A 1063 -14.48 14.44 -12.08
CA ARG A 1063 -15.84 13.98 -11.79
C ARG A 1063 -16.69 15.00 -11.04
N GLU A 1064 -16.10 15.71 -10.06
CA GLU A 1064 -16.85 16.68 -9.23
C GLU A 1064 -16.75 18.10 -9.78
N TRP A 1065 -15.54 18.59 -10.05
CA TRP A 1065 -15.31 20.00 -10.37
C TRP A 1065 -15.45 20.29 -11.86
N ALA A 1066 -14.73 19.56 -12.73
CA ALA A 1066 -14.79 19.79 -14.18
C ALA A 1066 -16.20 19.57 -14.73
N PHE A 1067 -16.88 18.51 -14.29
CA PHE A 1067 -18.27 18.25 -14.66
C PHE A 1067 -19.24 19.34 -14.16
N ALA A 1068 -19.04 19.87 -12.95
CA ALA A 1068 -19.85 20.98 -12.45
C ALA A 1068 -19.68 22.24 -13.29
N LEU A 1069 -18.44 22.58 -13.65
CA LEU A 1069 -18.13 23.72 -14.51
C LEU A 1069 -18.78 23.58 -15.89
N MET A 1070 -18.66 22.42 -16.55
CA MET A 1070 -19.29 22.16 -17.85
C MET A 1070 -20.82 22.33 -17.80
N GLU A 1071 -21.47 21.82 -16.75
CA GLU A 1071 -22.94 21.89 -16.64
C GLU A 1071 -23.42 23.33 -16.36
N ARG A 1072 -22.65 24.11 -15.60
CA ARG A 1072 -22.93 25.53 -15.38
C ARG A 1072 -22.73 26.37 -16.64
N CYS A 1073 -21.70 26.08 -17.44
CA CYS A 1073 -21.53 26.74 -18.74
C CYS A 1073 -22.72 26.46 -19.67
N ARG A 1074 -23.23 25.23 -19.68
CA ARG A 1074 -24.46 24.89 -20.43
C ARG A 1074 -25.67 25.69 -19.94
N GLU A 1075 -25.85 25.84 -18.62
CA GLU A 1075 -26.93 26.66 -18.03
C GLU A 1075 -26.79 28.15 -18.38
N ALA A 1076 -25.56 28.66 -18.46
CA ALA A 1076 -25.25 30.04 -18.83
C ALA A 1076 -25.41 30.33 -20.33
N GLY A 1077 -25.69 29.31 -21.16
CA GLY A 1077 -25.99 29.47 -22.59
C GLY A 1077 -24.81 29.23 -23.54
N TYR A 1078 -23.67 28.70 -23.07
CA TYR A 1078 -22.58 28.29 -23.95
C TYR A 1078 -22.94 27.00 -24.71
N ALA A 1079 -22.71 26.97 -26.02
CA ALA A 1079 -23.07 25.85 -26.88
C ALA A 1079 -22.15 24.63 -26.67
N ARG A 1080 -20.86 24.89 -26.40
CA ARG A 1080 -19.86 23.87 -26.04
C ARG A 1080 -18.98 24.42 -24.92
N ALA A 1081 -18.63 23.55 -23.97
CA ALA A 1081 -17.66 23.87 -22.93
C ALA A 1081 -16.77 22.65 -22.75
N GLU A 1082 -15.46 22.85 -22.87
CA GLU A 1082 -14.46 21.83 -22.58
C GLU A 1082 -13.64 22.25 -21.37
N VAL A 1083 -13.45 21.31 -20.45
CA VAL A 1083 -12.64 21.52 -19.24
C VAL A 1083 -11.54 20.49 -19.25
N VAL A 1084 -10.29 20.96 -19.29
CA VAL A 1084 -9.10 20.11 -19.33
C VAL A 1084 -8.21 20.45 -18.15
N VAL A 1085 -7.81 19.44 -17.38
CA VAL A 1085 -6.79 19.64 -16.35
C VAL A 1085 -5.42 19.68 -17.03
N THR A 1086 -4.75 20.83 -16.97
CA THR A 1086 -3.51 21.09 -17.74
C THR A 1086 -2.25 20.73 -16.96
N LYS A 1087 -2.20 20.99 -15.65
CA LYS A 1087 -1.02 20.76 -14.82
C LYS A 1087 -1.39 20.29 -13.42
N TRP A 1088 -0.59 19.35 -12.93
CA TRP A 1088 -0.66 18.83 -11.57
C TRP A 1088 0.70 18.96 -10.91
N THR A 1089 0.74 19.54 -9.71
CA THR A 1089 1.90 19.43 -8.84
C THR A 1089 1.46 19.07 -7.44
N ALA A 1090 1.83 17.86 -7.02
CA ALA A 1090 1.61 17.37 -5.67
C ALA A 1090 2.92 17.41 -4.89
N ALA A 1091 2.81 17.77 -3.63
CA ALA A 1091 3.90 17.84 -2.68
C ALA A 1091 3.54 17.12 -1.39
N THR A 1092 4.50 17.03 -0.46
CA THR A 1092 4.30 16.28 0.80
C THR A 1092 3.07 16.78 1.58
N ALA A 1093 2.79 18.09 1.57
CA ALA A 1093 1.66 18.70 2.30
C ALA A 1093 0.93 19.80 1.51
N ALA A 1094 1.09 19.82 0.19
CA ALA A 1094 0.44 20.79 -0.69
C ALA A 1094 0.05 20.15 -2.02
N LEU A 1095 -0.97 20.70 -2.65
CA LEU A 1095 -1.48 20.28 -3.94
C LEU A 1095 -1.82 21.55 -4.74
N MET A 1096 -1.33 21.63 -5.97
CA MET A 1096 -1.72 22.65 -6.93
C MET A 1096 -2.29 21.96 -8.16
N ILE A 1097 -3.46 22.44 -8.57
CA ILE A 1097 -4.25 21.89 -9.67
C ILE A 1097 -4.56 23.05 -10.62
N GLN A 1098 -4.19 22.92 -11.88
CA GLN A 1098 -4.50 23.91 -12.90
C GLN A 1098 -5.48 23.34 -13.91
N VAL A 1099 -6.60 24.04 -14.11
CA VAL A 1099 -7.68 23.62 -15.00
C VAL A 1099 -7.91 24.70 -16.05
N ALA A 1100 -7.88 24.33 -17.33
CA ALA A 1100 -8.25 25.19 -18.45
C ALA A 1100 -9.72 24.97 -18.80
N LEU A 1101 -10.49 26.06 -18.84
CA LEU A 1101 -11.88 26.09 -19.29
C LEU A 1101 -11.94 26.79 -20.66
N TYR A 1102 -12.47 26.08 -21.65
CA TYR A 1102 -12.72 26.57 -23.01
C TYR A 1102 -14.23 26.76 -23.21
N PRO A 1103 -14.76 27.98 -23.00
CA PRO A 1103 -16.16 28.29 -23.29
C PRO A 1103 -16.34 28.66 -24.77
N ASP A 1104 -17.10 27.85 -25.53
CA ASP A 1104 -17.32 28.04 -26.97
C ASP A 1104 -18.80 28.36 -27.30
N GLY A 1105 -18.99 29.26 -28.26
CA GLY A 1105 -20.28 29.45 -28.94
C GLY A 1105 -21.10 30.69 -28.58
N ARG A 1106 -20.48 31.76 -28.08
CA ARG A 1106 -21.11 33.08 -27.93
C ARG A 1106 -20.45 34.07 -28.90
N GLU A 1107 -21.21 34.96 -29.54
CA GLU A 1107 -20.64 35.97 -30.46
C GLU A 1107 -19.55 36.78 -29.72
N GLY A 1108 -18.29 36.66 -30.16
CA GLY A 1108 -17.14 37.40 -29.61
C GLY A 1108 -16.24 36.65 -28.62
N THR A 1109 -16.48 35.38 -28.28
CA THR A 1109 -15.56 34.62 -27.39
C THR A 1109 -14.30 34.17 -28.12
N VAL A 1110 -13.15 34.68 -27.66
CA VAL A 1110 -11.79 34.35 -28.14
C VAL A 1110 -11.44 32.89 -27.77
N ILE A 1111 -10.59 32.27 -28.59
CA ILE A 1111 -10.07 30.89 -28.49
C ILE A 1111 -9.21 30.64 -27.23
N GLU A 1112 -8.95 31.65 -26.40
CA GLU A 1112 -8.06 31.53 -25.23
C GLU A 1112 -8.77 30.93 -23.99
N PRO A 1113 -8.16 29.94 -23.33
CA PRO A 1113 -8.74 29.33 -22.14
C PRO A 1113 -8.70 30.24 -20.93
N ILE A 1114 -9.73 30.12 -20.09
CA ILE A 1114 -9.73 30.65 -18.73
C ILE A 1114 -8.99 29.64 -17.86
N MET A 1115 -7.92 30.08 -17.21
CA MET A 1115 -7.07 29.23 -16.37
C MET A 1115 -7.52 29.37 -14.90
N LEU A 1116 -7.84 28.22 -14.29
CA LEU A 1116 -8.29 28.10 -12.91
C LEU A 1116 -7.20 27.39 -12.11
N ASP A 1117 -6.46 28.15 -11.30
CA ASP A 1117 -5.42 27.62 -10.42
C ASP A 1117 -6.00 27.40 -9.02
N LEU A 1118 -6.07 26.15 -8.60
CA LEU A 1118 -6.47 25.75 -7.26
C LEU A 1118 -5.25 25.34 -6.44
N ASP A 1119 -4.95 26.14 -5.42
CA ASP A 1119 -3.85 25.93 -4.50
C ASP A 1119 -4.38 25.46 -3.15
N VAL A 1120 -3.97 24.28 -2.73
CA VAL A 1120 -4.32 23.71 -1.43
C VAL A 1120 -3.06 23.44 -0.63
N ASP A 1121 -2.95 24.04 0.55
CA ASP A 1121 -1.85 23.80 1.47
C ASP A 1121 -2.31 23.57 2.90
N LEU A 1122 -1.60 22.69 3.62
CA LEU A 1122 -1.80 22.48 5.04
C LEU A 1122 -0.96 23.50 5.84
N ARG A 1123 -1.62 24.36 6.63
CA ARG A 1123 -0.95 25.30 7.55
C ARG A 1123 -1.32 24.96 8.99
N GLY A 1124 -0.39 24.34 9.71
CA GLY A 1124 -0.68 23.79 11.04
C GLY A 1124 -1.76 22.71 10.96
N ASP A 1125 -2.86 22.89 11.70
CA ASP A 1125 -4.00 21.96 11.73
C ASP A 1125 -5.16 22.38 10.81
N ARG A 1126 -4.97 23.35 9.89
CA ARG A 1126 -6.02 23.81 8.97
C ARG A 1126 -5.60 23.68 7.52
N LEU A 1127 -6.53 23.21 6.70
CA LEU A 1127 -6.42 23.23 5.25
C LEU A 1127 -6.76 24.64 4.75
N HIS A 1128 -5.86 25.23 3.98
CA HIS A 1128 -6.10 26.49 3.29
C HIS A 1128 -6.19 26.19 1.80
N GLY A 1129 -7.27 26.66 1.17
CA GLY A 1129 -7.48 26.59 -0.27
C GLY A 1129 -7.59 28.00 -0.81
N ALA A 1130 -6.77 28.35 -1.80
CA ALA A 1130 -6.88 29.58 -2.56
C ALA A 1130 -7.16 29.24 -4.02
N MET A 1131 -7.94 30.08 -4.68
CA MET A 1131 -8.22 29.97 -6.10
C MET A 1131 -7.77 31.25 -6.79
N HIS A 1132 -6.99 31.10 -7.84
CA HIS A 1132 -6.56 32.20 -8.70
C HIS A 1132 -7.13 31.97 -10.10
N LEU A 1133 -7.76 33.01 -10.65
CA LEU A 1133 -8.19 33.05 -12.04
C LEU A 1133 -7.11 33.76 -12.82
N THR A 1134 -6.66 33.17 -13.93
CA THR A 1134 -5.70 33.79 -14.86
C THR A 1134 -6.18 33.60 -16.31
N GLY A 1135 -5.70 34.42 -17.24
CA GLY A 1135 -6.12 34.41 -18.65
C GLY A 1135 -7.15 35.50 -18.99
N SER A 1136 -8.00 35.24 -20.00
CA SER A 1136 -8.99 36.17 -20.56
C SER A 1136 -10.23 36.38 -19.66
N ILE A 1137 -10.01 36.82 -18.41
CA ILE A 1137 -11.07 37.04 -17.40
C ILE A 1137 -12.02 38.16 -17.82
N GLU A 1138 -11.54 39.13 -18.60
CA GLU A 1138 -12.32 40.28 -19.11
C GLU A 1138 -13.51 39.86 -19.99
N VAL A 1139 -13.51 38.61 -20.49
CA VAL A 1139 -14.59 38.03 -21.30
C VAL A 1139 -15.76 37.54 -20.42
N LEU A 1140 -15.55 37.34 -19.12
CA LEU A 1140 -16.58 36.89 -18.18
C LEU A 1140 -17.36 38.07 -17.59
N GLY A 1141 -18.69 37.95 -17.51
CA GLY A 1141 -19.50 38.91 -16.75
C GLY A 1141 -19.38 38.73 -15.22
N ASP A 1142 -19.73 39.75 -14.43
CA ASP A 1142 -19.70 39.71 -12.95
C ASP A 1142 -20.46 38.51 -12.36
N ALA A 1143 -21.60 38.15 -12.97
CA ALA A 1143 -22.39 36.99 -12.58
C ALA A 1143 -21.64 35.67 -12.81
N GLU A 1144 -20.84 35.59 -13.88
CA GLU A 1144 -20.10 34.40 -14.27
C GLU A 1144 -18.89 34.16 -13.36
N GLU A 1145 -18.16 35.22 -13.04
CA GLU A 1145 -17.08 35.18 -12.04
C GLU A 1145 -17.60 34.76 -10.65
N THR A 1146 -18.78 35.26 -10.26
CA THR A 1146 -19.38 34.97 -8.96
C THR A 1146 -19.77 33.50 -8.80
N TRP A 1147 -20.36 32.87 -9.83
CA TRP A 1147 -20.70 31.46 -9.72
C TRP A 1147 -19.47 30.55 -9.84
N LEU A 1148 -18.45 30.91 -10.64
CA LEU A 1148 -17.17 30.19 -10.70
C LEU A 1148 -16.50 30.13 -9.31
N LYS A 1149 -16.42 31.28 -8.63
CA LYS A 1149 -15.92 31.37 -7.25
C LYS A 1149 -16.77 30.56 -6.26
N THR A 1150 -18.09 30.54 -6.46
CA THR A 1150 -19.03 29.79 -5.59
C THR A 1150 -18.85 28.28 -5.74
N GLU A 1151 -18.71 27.77 -6.96
CA GLU A 1151 -18.49 26.34 -7.21
C GLU A 1151 -17.12 25.89 -6.70
N ALA A 1152 -16.07 26.70 -6.89
CA ALA A 1152 -14.76 26.42 -6.31
C ALA A 1152 -14.77 26.41 -4.77
N ALA A 1153 -15.46 27.38 -4.15
CA ALA A 1153 -15.62 27.41 -2.69
C ALA A 1153 -16.40 26.20 -2.16
N ARG A 1154 -17.42 25.72 -2.91
CA ARG A 1154 -18.15 24.50 -2.57
C ARG A 1154 -17.30 23.26 -2.72
N PHE A 1155 -16.54 23.14 -3.81
CA PHE A 1155 -15.60 22.05 -4.03
C PHE A 1155 -14.56 22.00 -2.90
N LEU A 1156 -13.96 23.13 -2.55
CA LEU A 1156 -13.04 23.22 -1.42
C LEU A 1156 -13.70 22.85 -0.10
N ARG A 1157 -14.94 23.29 0.18
CA ARG A 1157 -15.67 22.86 1.39
C ARG A 1157 -15.90 21.35 1.43
N ARG A 1158 -16.27 20.74 0.31
CA ARG A 1158 -16.40 19.28 0.19
C ARG A 1158 -15.06 18.57 0.36
N ALA A 1159 -13.97 19.11 -0.16
CA ALA A 1159 -12.64 18.51 -0.03
C ALA A 1159 -12.04 18.69 1.38
N ALA A 1160 -12.31 19.83 2.03
CA ALA A 1160 -11.63 20.31 3.24
C ALA A 1160 -12.34 19.98 4.56
N CYS A 1161 -13.59 19.51 4.54
CA CYS A 1161 -14.37 19.28 5.76
C CYS A 1161 -13.62 18.31 6.71
N PRO A 1162 -13.22 18.75 7.92
CA PRO A 1162 -12.70 17.83 8.92
C PRO A 1162 -13.85 16.93 9.41
N ASN A 1163 -13.62 15.62 9.40
CA ASN A 1163 -14.55 14.62 9.95
C ASN A 1163 -14.71 14.78 11.47
#